data_AF-A0A8B9F3B9-F1
#
_entry.id   AF-A0A8B9F3B9-F1
#
_cell.length_a   1.000
_cell.length_b   1.000
_cell.length_c   1.000
_cell.angle_alpha   90.00
_cell.angle_beta   90.00
_cell.angle_gamma   90.00
#
_symmetry.space_group_name_H-M   'P 1'
#
loop_
_entity.id
_entity.type
_entity.pdbx_description
1 polymer ?
#
loop_
_entity_poly.entity_id
_entity_poly.type
_entity_poly.pdbx_seq_one_letter_code
_entity_poly.pdbx_strand_id
1 'polypeptide(L)'
;METCDLGDRQDGSIWRRKPSPAAPRGVLVNIIHSVKGYHSKAIRFLNVAFDSAGDSLLAGDYQGSIYIFDFNGNRFSLVQRTMQACTALAFNLRRKTEFLVALADYSVKCFDTETKELVSRMGGHDSAVTSISVHGSGRYAITTSTDTAQLWDLDTFQRKRKLNVRQSVGIQKVFFLPLSNSILSCFKDNSVFAWEFDTLHCKYRLPTPVEGSALLYKAFAVTRDGRIFVAGGKSNQLHLWCLESKQLTRIIQMPPKVRAVRHLEFLPDSFDGGSNQVLGVLSQDNIMRFINIGTCKLLFDIGSNEEGISTAAISPNGRYIAAVMENGSLNLYSVRALTQEGNKPPPPIFKVKDWSKCTSEANKLTMRVTSGRSKRPCKSKGSKIQTRLMKLQVNTSLENKENDLSGGLNKKRLQALLKGFGEYPAKYRMFVWRSLLQLPENYLAFSSLIDKGTHSAFVNIQKEYPIKNRRLLRVLQRTLSALAHWSAIFAETPYIPLLAFPFVKLFQNNQLICFEVVATVVVNFCQHWFEYFPNPPVNVLGMMENVLAHHDKELLQHLMKYNVTSQVYAWPLLETLFSEVLTREEWLKVFDNIFSNHPSYFLMVVVAYIICSRAPLLHCNQTADFEYFFHHRNNLDINVVIKEAYHLMEATPLDIHPQRMLDDFIPLTKGQYPVFNKYPKFIVDYQTQERERIRQDEIEYLRERQLAHELEVKAWEHKAEDEAWYRKQEILLEAEEQRRKVLLEEEEKLAEQRQRLAAVKRELKVRELQLLDASRRRFLKYQQDQRQMELNRLNDEIIRKASMREQERAATVQDVEVRWMELESQRQLFEQHLIKDQETAKKEMKEEVDAHRRKVDLEDHLVQRLMKIHKEDKQKPQIVAEENLAQAEQKLLDTDWRLQALHKLRHDDQAREKRYEEIAKLLHDNRVKEAELLKAMREAEEKKWEEVIQKKAQLEEEQKAAAAADEHRKQFLEGKMNEELEVAEKLQREDGYFERLHDLKTGHTERGVELQQVPRSGNICLNDLSSSEPSSHGRRQEDLARQEWELMAEVRRLRQKLTSQARTRHPPARLPATPWTP
;
A
#
# COMPACT_ATOMS: atom_id res chain seq x y z
N MET A 1 16.59 -41.46 -17.68
CA MET A 1 16.26 -41.01 -16.32
C MET A 1 17.54 -41.21 -15.51
N GLU A 2 18.19 -40.14 -15.05
CA GLU A 2 19.31 -40.30 -14.12
C GLU A 2 18.75 -40.41 -12.69
N THR A 3 19.12 -41.47 -11.98
CA THR A 3 18.77 -41.69 -10.57
C THR A 3 19.99 -41.38 -9.71
N CYS A 4 19.83 -40.44 -8.77
CA CYS A 4 20.85 -40.10 -7.78
C CYS A 4 20.43 -40.69 -6.43
N ASP A 5 21.24 -41.60 -5.88
CA ASP A 5 21.05 -42.09 -4.51
C ASP A 5 22.05 -41.39 -3.60
N LEU A 6 21.56 -40.72 -2.57
CA LEU A 6 22.37 -39.99 -1.61
C LEU A 6 23.22 -40.95 -0.76
N GLY A 7 22.70 -42.14 -0.44
CA GLY A 7 23.32 -43.00 0.55
C GLY A 7 23.50 -42.29 1.90
N ASP A 8 24.54 -42.68 2.65
CA ASP A 8 24.98 -41.98 3.86
C ASP A 8 25.88 -40.75 3.58
N ARG A 9 25.91 -40.24 2.33
CA ARG A 9 26.83 -39.16 1.93
C ARG A 9 26.36 -37.80 2.44
N GLN A 10 27.30 -37.03 2.98
CA GLN A 10 27.05 -35.65 3.37
C GLN A 10 27.11 -34.68 2.18
N ASP A 11 27.80 -35.03 1.10
CA ASP A 11 27.92 -34.21 -0.10
C ASP A 11 28.14 -35.08 -1.36
N GLY A 12 27.91 -34.49 -2.53
CA GLY A 12 28.12 -35.16 -3.81
C GLY A 12 27.56 -34.39 -5.00
N SER A 13 27.65 -34.98 -6.19
CA SER A 13 27.06 -34.42 -7.42
C SER A 13 25.64 -34.92 -7.66
N ILE A 14 24.75 -34.06 -8.16
CA ILE A 14 23.33 -34.43 -8.41
C ILE A 14 23.22 -35.36 -9.63
N TRP A 15 23.94 -35.05 -10.71
CA TRP A 15 24.01 -35.87 -11.94
C TRP A 15 25.47 -36.07 -12.36
N ARG A 16 25.75 -37.18 -13.06
CA ARG A 16 27.11 -37.43 -13.60
C ARG A 16 27.34 -36.70 -14.92
N ARG A 17 26.27 -36.46 -15.69
CA ARG A 17 26.28 -35.68 -16.94
C ARG A 17 25.06 -34.78 -16.95
N LYS A 18 25.18 -33.54 -17.44
CA LYS A 18 24.06 -32.58 -17.41
C LYS A 18 22.86 -33.17 -18.18
N PRO A 19 21.70 -33.43 -17.54
CA PRO A 19 20.60 -34.14 -18.17
C PRO A 19 19.98 -33.32 -19.31
N SER A 20 19.85 -33.93 -20.48
CA SER A 20 19.20 -33.31 -21.64
C SER A 20 17.68 -33.27 -21.48
N PRO A 21 16.97 -32.17 -21.82
CA PRO A 21 15.51 -32.08 -21.69
C PRO A 21 14.67 -33.03 -22.56
N ALA A 22 15.28 -33.94 -23.34
CA ALA A 22 14.63 -34.80 -24.32
C ALA A 22 14.04 -36.11 -23.75
N ALA A 23 13.91 -36.24 -22.43
CA ALA A 23 13.32 -37.43 -21.80
C ALA A 23 11.77 -37.45 -21.96
N PRO A 24 11.15 -38.59 -22.31
CA PRO A 24 9.73 -38.67 -22.76
C PRO A 24 8.66 -38.50 -21.66
N ARG A 25 9.01 -37.84 -20.55
CA ARG A 25 8.14 -37.43 -19.42
C ARG A 25 8.64 -36.14 -18.73
N GLY A 26 9.61 -35.42 -19.32
CA GLY A 26 10.20 -34.21 -18.75
C GLY A 26 10.99 -34.35 -17.43
N VAL A 27 11.13 -35.55 -16.87
CA VAL A 27 11.97 -35.83 -15.69
C VAL A 27 13.44 -35.61 -16.02
N LEU A 28 14.12 -34.74 -15.26
CA LEU A 28 15.57 -34.56 -15.31
C LEU A 28 16.28 -35.60 -14.44
N VAL A 29 15.94 -35.65 -13.15
CA VAL A 29 16.57 -36.51 -12.13
C VAL A 29 15.53 -37.03 -11.15
N ASN A 30 15.73 -38.27 -10.70
CA ASN A 30 15.07 -38.86 -9.54
C ASN A 30 16.08 -38.99 -8.41
N ILE A 31 15.81 -38.38 -7.25
CA ILE A 31 16.68 -38.37 -6.08
C ILE A 31 16.08 -39.29 -5.01
N ILE A 32 16.86 -40.28 -4.59
CA ILE A 32 16.49 -41.30 -3.60
C ILE A 32 17.46 -41.16 -2.42
N HIS A 33 16.98 -41.39 -1.20
CA HIS A 33 17.81 -41.50 0.00
C HIS A 33 17.70 -42.93 0.54
N SER A 34 18.65 -43.80 0.21
CA SER A 34 18.73 -45.15 0.80
C SER A 34 19.77 -45.20 1.93
N VAL A 35 19.47 -45.92 3.02
CA VAL A 35 20.48 -46.24 4.04
C VAL A 35 20.88 -47.70 3.88
N LYS A 36 22.19 -47.96 3.82
CA LYS A 36 22.74 -49.30 3.63
C LYS A 36 22.87 -50.05 4.95
N GLY A 37 21.92 -50.94 5.22
CA GLY A 37 21.98 -51.94 6.29
C GLY A 37 21.49 -53.30 5.80
N TYR A 38 21.32 -54.26 6.74
CA TYR A 38 20.83 -55.62 6.44
C TYR A 38 19.49 -55.64 5.66
N HIS A 39 18.68 -54.58 5.79
CA HIS A 39 17.57 -54.30 4.88
C HIS A 39 17.70 -52.86 4.38
N SER A 40 17.84 -52.68 3.06
CA SER A 40 17.86 -51.34 2.44
C SER A 40 16.48 -50.70 2.58
N LYS A 41 16.36 -49.69 3.45
CA LYS A 41 15.14 -48.89 3.59
C LYS A 41 15.38 -47.51 2.97
N ALA A 42 14.48 -47.10 2.08
CA ALA A 42 14.46 -45.75 1.55
C ALA A 42 13.84 -44.80 2.60
N ILE A 43 14.58 -43.74 2.96
CA ILE A 43 14.06 -42.64 3.76
C ILE A 43 13.23 -41.73 2.83
N ARG A 44 12.08 -41.29 3.33
CA ARG A 44 11.16 -40.45 2.56
C ARG A 44 11.47 -38.97 2.75
N PHE A 45 11.54 -38.23 1.65
CA PHE A 45 11.38 -36.77 1.68
C PHE A 45 9.95 -36.41 2.08
N LEU A 46 9.78 -35.28 2.76
CA LEU A 46 8.49 -34.77 3.20
C LEU A 46 8.13 -33.44 2.55
N ASN A 47 9.07 -32.50 2.56
CA ASN A 47 8.86 -31.11 2.17
C ASN A 47 10.04 -30.57 1.38
N VAL A 48 9.74 -29.61 0.51
CA VAL A 48 10.67 -29.04 -0.47
C VAL A 48 10.43 -27.55 -0.63
N ALA A 49 11.48 -26.74 -0.77
CA ALA A 49 11.39 -25.30 -1.00
C ALA A 49 12.52 -24.80 -1.93
N PHE A 50 12.20 -23.95 -2.91
CA PHE A 50 13.18 -23.33 -3.82
C PHE A 50 13.68 -21.98 -3.30
N ASP A 51 14.94 -21.65 -3.65
CA ASP A 51 15.48 -20.29 -3.55
C ASP A 51 14.81 -19.32 -4.55
N SER A 52 14.89 -18.03 -4.23
CA SER A 52 14.49 -16.83 -4.97
C SER A 52 14.92 -16.84 -6.43
N ALA A 53 16.15 -17.27 -6.74
CA ALA A 53 16.63 -17.41 -8.11
C ALA A 53 16.03 -18.63 -8.82
N GLY A 54 15.59 -19.65 -8.06
CA GLY A 54 15.12 -20.94 -8.55
C GLY A 54 16.24 -21.90 -8.98
N ASP A 55 17.47 -21.63 -8.57
CA ASP A 55 18.68 -22.40 -8.92
C ASP A 55 19.15 -23.35 -7.81
N SER A 56 18.66 -23.14 -6.57
CA SER A 56 18.86 -24.02 -5.41
C SER A 56 17.54 -24.53 -4.83
N LEU A 57 17.57 -25.72 -4.23
CA LEU A 57 16.42 -26.42 -3.65
C LEU A 57 16.77 -27.00 -2.28
N LEU A 58 15.95 -26.77 -1.26
CA LEU A 58 15.97 -27.54 -0.01
C LEU A 58 15.01 -28.71 -0.08
N ALA A 59 15.41 -29.85 0.49
CA ALA A 59 14.51 -30.96 0.80
C ALA A 59 14.76 -31.47 2.23
N GLY A 60 13.68 -31.62 3.00
CA GLY A 60 13.71 -32.18 4.34
C GLY A 60 13.21 -33.62 4.33
N ASP A 61 13.97 -34.53 4.94
CA ASP A 61 13.57 -35.92 5.10
C ASP A 61 12.75 -36.18 6.38
N TYR A 62 12.22 -37.39 6.50
CA TYR A 62 11.44 -37.83 7.67
C TYR A 62 12.26 -37.91 8.97
N GLN A 63 13.59 -38.09 8.89
CA GLN A 63 14.47 -38.16 10.06
C GLN A 63 14.95 -36.78 10.52
N GLY A 64 14.68 -35.72 9.75
CA GLY A 64 15.14 -34.36 10.02
C GLY A 64 16.50 -34.01 9.41
N SER A 65 16.99 -34.81 8.46
CA SER A 65 18.13 -34.40 7.62
C SER A 65 17.64 -33.41 6.57
N ILE A 66 18.33 -32.29 6.45
CA ILE A 66 17.98 -31.22 5.50
C ILE A 66 19.10 -31.11 4.48
N TYR A 67 18.75 -31.39 3.23
CA TYR A 67 19.67 -31.33 2.10
C TYR A 67 19.41 -30.08 1.27
N ILE A 68 20.48 -29.43 0.82
CA ILE A 68 20.44 -28.42 -0.23
C ILE A 68 20.99 -29.02 -1.53
N PHE A 69 20.34 -28.70 -2.64
CA PHE A 69 20.70 -29.09 -4.00
C PHE A 69 20.90 -27.83 -4.84
N ASP A 70 22.12 -27.59 -5.30
CA ASP A 70 22.48 -26.53 -6.25
C ASP A 70 22.55 -27.11 -7.67
N PHE A 71 21.67 -26.63 -8.55
CA PHE A 71 21.56 -27.08 -9.93
C PHE A 71 22.60 -26.45 -10.86
N ASN A 72 23.17 -25.30 -10.49
CA ASN A 72 24.22 -24.63 -11.27
C ASN A 72 25.58 -25.26 -10.98
N GLY A 73 25.94 -25.43 -9.71
CA GLY A 73 27.14 -26.14 -9.27
C GLY A 73 27.07 -27.66 -9.46
N ASN A 74 25.87 -28.22 -9.70
CA ASN A 74 25.60 -29.66 -9.75
C ASN A 74 26.09 -30.37 -8.48
N ARG A 75 25.70 -29.86 -7.32
CA ARG A 75 26.08 -30.41 -6.01
C ARG A 75 24.89 -30.53 -5.09
N PHE A 76 24.89 -31.57 -4.27
CA PHE A 76 24.06 -31.63 -3.07
C PHE A 76 24.95 -31.58 -1.84
N SER A 77 24.43 -31.03 -0.74
CA SER A 77 25.04 -31.17 0.57
C SER A 77 24.00 -31.29 1.67
N LEU A 78 24.32 -32.06 2.70
CA LEU A 78 23.62 -32.11 3.97
C LEU A 78 24.00 -30.84 4.74
N VAL A 79 23.00 -30.02 5.06
CA VAL A 79 23.18 -28.82 5.87
C VAL A 79 23.14 -29.21 7.34
N GLN A 80 22.02 -29.75 7.81
CA GLN A 80 21.82 -30.06 9.23
C GLN A 80 20.97 -31.32 9.43
N ARG A 81 21.20 -32.01 10.56
CA ARG A 81 20.30 -33.03 11.12
C ARG A 81 19.59 -32.47 12.34
N THR A 82 18.29 -32.24 12.24
CA THR A 82 17.43 -31.73 13.34
C THR A 82 16.87 -32.83 14.23
N MET A 83 17.04 -34.10 13.84
CA MET A 83 16.52 -35.31 14.50
C MET A 83 14.99 -35.38 14.62
N GLN A 84 14.27 -34.55 13.85
CA GLN A 84 12.81 -34.48 13.83
C GLN A 84 12.30 -34.17 12.43
N ALA A 85 11.17 -34.77 12.06
CA ALA A 85 10.52 -34.54 10.78
C ALA A 85 10.24 -33.03 10.53
N CYS A 86 10.63 -32.55 9.34
CA CYS A 86 10.41 -31.17 8.91
C CYS A 86 8.98 -31.00 8.38
N THR A 87 8.16 -30.19 9.06
CA THR A 87 6.74 -30.01 8.72
C THR A 87 6.50 -28.93 7.66
N ALA A 88 7.39 -27.94 7.58
CA ALA A 88 7.45 -26.96 6.50
C ALA A 88 8.87 -26.39 6.35
N LEU A 89 9.22 -25.95 5.15
CA LEU A 89 10.49 -25.29 4.82
C LEU A 89 10.21 -23.98 4.11
N ALA A 90 11.05 -22.96 4.32
CA ALA A 90 11.01 -21.74 3.53
C ALA A 90 12.41 -21.17 3.26
N PHE A 91 12.62 -20.77 2.02
CA PHE A 91 13.73 -19.94 1.55
C PHE A 91 13.26 -18.48 1.43
N ASN A 92 14.13 -17.58 0.94
CA ASN A 92 13.86 -16.16 0.64
C ASN A 92 13.90 -15.20 1.83
N LEU A 93 14.82 -15.43 2.78
CA LEU A 93 15.16 -14.41 3.77
C LEU A 93 15.98 -13.28 3.13
N ARG A 94 16.04 -12.13 3.81
CA ARG A 94 16.82 -10.96 3.38
C ARG A 94 18.31 -11.30 3.22
N ARG A 95 18.80 -12.21 4.05
CA ARG A 95 20.09 -12.89 3.91
C ARG A 95 19.88 -14.17 3.12
N LYS A 96 20.50 -14.28 1.94
CA LYS A 96 20.26 -15.41 1.01
C LYS A 96 20.81 -16.76 1.49
N THR A 97 21.73 -16.75 2.44
CA THR A 97 22.30 -17.95 3.06
C THR A 97 21.39 -18.54 4.13
N GLU A 98 20.40 -17.81 4.63
CA GLU A 98 19.53 -18.25 5.71
C GLU A 98 18.24 -18.91 5.21
N PHE A 99 17.77 -19.94 5.92
CA PHE A 99 16.50 -20.63 5.64
C PHE A 99 15.75 -21.01 6.93
N LEU A 100 14.42 -21.09 6.84
CA LEU A 100 13.54 -21.44 7.95
C LEU A 100 13.04 -22.89 7.85
N VAL A 101 13.03 -23.55 9.00
CA VAL A 101 12.60 -24.94 9.17
C VAL A 101 11.56 -25.01 10.28
N ALA A 102 10.35 -25.44 9.96
CA ALA A 102 9.38 -25.86 10.97
C ALA A 102 9.55 -27.35 11.28
N LEU A 103 9.51 -27.69 12.57
CA LEU A 103 9.72 -29.04 13.06
C LEU A 103 8.51 -29.58 13.82
N ALA A 104 8.50 -30.90 14.00
CA ALA A 104 7.48 -31.60 14.76
C ALA A 104 7.43 -31.19 16.26
N ASP A 105 8.51 -30.65 16.84
CA ASP A 105 8.54 -30.07 18.21
C ASP A 105 7.86 -28.68 18.34
N TYR A 106 7.11 -28.26 17.31
CA TYR A 106 6.41 -26.98 17.21
C TYR A 106 7.33 -25.75 17.16
N SER A 107 8.65 -25.94 17.19
CA SER A 107 9.61 -24.85 17.00
C SER A 107 9.85 -24.58 15.52
N VAL A 108 10.20 -23.32 15.23
CA VAL A 108 10.76 -22.92 13.94
C VAL A 108 12.22 -22.52 14.17
N LYS A 109 13.13 -23.08 13.39
CA LYS A 109 14.58 -22.84 13.51
C LYS A 109 15.09 -22.18 12.23
N CYS A 110 15.99 -21.22 12.37
CA CYS A 110 16.70 -20.59 11.27
C CYS A 110 18.12 -21.14 11.23
N PHE A 111 18.55 -21.61 10.06
CA PHE A 111 19.89 -22.14 9.81
C PHE A 111 20.53 -21.38 8.65
N ASP A 112 21.86 -21.33 8.63
CA ASP A 112 22.64 -20.82 7.50
C ASP A 112 23.13 -22.00 6.63
N THR A 113 23.08 -21.85 5.30
CA THR A 113 23.49 -22.88 4.32
C THR A 113 25.00 -23.00 4.18
N GLU A 114 25.75 -21.92 4.38
CA GLU A 114 27.20 -21.85 4.22
C GLU A 114 27.91 -22.30 5.50
N THR A 115 27.56 -21.74 6.66
CA THR A 115 28.16 -22.15 7.94
C THR A 115 27.59 -23.45 8.50
N LYS A 116 26.36 -23.81 8.09
CA LYS A 116 25.56 -24.94 8.61
C LYS A 116 25.12 -24.78 10.08
N GLU A 117 25.29 -23.60 10.67
CA GLU A 117 24.99 -23.35 12.07
C GLU A 117 23.53 -22.92 12.31
N LEU A 118 23.08 -23.07 13.56
CA LEU A 118 21.78 -22.58 14.01
C LEU A 118 21.88 -21.07 14.30
N VAL A 119 21.30 -20.26 13.41
CA VAL A 119 21.26 -18.79 13.57
C VAL A 119 20.29 -18.39 14.69
N SER A 120 19.09 -19.00 14.73
CA SER A 120 18.09 -18.65 15.75
C SER A 120 17.00 -19.71 15.92
N ARG A 121 16.27 -19.64 17.04
CA ARG A 121 15.10 -20.48 17.36
C ARG A 121 13.90 -19.61 17.70
N MET A 122 12.87 -19.69 16.87
CA MET A 122 11.56 -19.07 17.05
C MET A 122 10.60 -20.06 17.73
N GLY A 123 10.22 -19.77 18.97
CA GLY A 123 9.32 -20.60 19.79
C GLY A 123 8.07 -19.84 20.24
N GLY A 124 6.96 -20.55 20.43
CA GLY A 124 5.70 -19.98 20.89
C GLY A 124 4.43 -20.42 20.14
N HIS A 125 4.54 -21.40 19.23
CA HIS A 125 3.40 -22.16 18.74
C HIS A 125 3.07 -23.31 19.71
N ASP A 126 1.78 -23.47 19.97
CA ASP A 126 1.23 -24.49 20.87
C ASP A 126 0.93 -25.82 20.11
N SER A 127 1.16 -25.83 18.79
CA SER A 127 0.87 -26.92 17.86
C SER A 127 1.77 -26.86 16.62
N ALA A 128 1.90 -27.99 15.92
CA ALA A 128 2.80 -28.12 14.76
C ALA A 128 2.52 -27.06 13.67
N VAL A 129 3.57 -26.38 13.24
CA VAL A 129 3.50 -25.38 12.16
C VAL A 129 3.32 -26.10 10.83
N THR A 130 2.22 -25.78 10.15
CA THR A 130 1.76 -26.41 8.90
C THR A 130 2.26 -25.70 7.65
N SER A 131 2.60 -24.42 7.76
CA SER A 131 3.12 -23.62 6.65
C SER A 131 3.90 -22.40 7.15
N ILE A 132 4.88 -21.98 6.34
CA ILE A 132 5.67 -20.77 6.51
C ILE A 132 5.49 -19.95 5.23
N SER A 133 5.23 -18.65 5.36
CA SER A 133 5.16 -17.68 4.26
C SER A 133 6.12 -16.54 4.57
N VAL A 134 7.10 -16.31 3.70
CA VAL A 134 8.03 -15.18 3.82
C VAL A 134 7.53 -14.02 2.96
N HIS A 135 7.68 -12.79 3.45
CA HIS A 135 7.32 -11.56 2.74
C HIS A 135 8.32 -11.28 1.60
N GLY A 136 7.89 -10.58 0.55
CA GLY A 136 8.74 -10.28 -0.61
C GLY A 136 10.01 -9.47 -0.31
N SER A 137 10.08 -8.79 0.84
CA SER A 137 11.30 -8.09 1.32
C SER A 137 12.29 -8.99 2.07
N GLY A 138 11.95 -10.25 2.34
CA GLY A 138 12.76 -11.19 3.13
C GLY A 138 12.89 -10.83 4.62
N ARG A 139 12.26 -9.75 5.10
CA ARG A 139 12.33 -9.27 6.50
C ARG A 139 11.25 -9.87 7.42
N TYR A 140 10.12 -10.30 6.88
CA TYR A 140 9.00 -10.79 7.68
C TYR A 140 8.61 -12.22 7.29
N ALA A 141 8.31 -13.06 8.29
CA ALA A 141 7.71 -14.37 8.07
C ALA A 141 6.40 -14.52 8.85
N ILE A 142 5.45 -15.25 8.27
CA ILE A 142 4.25 -15.73 8.94
C ILE A 142 4.33 -17.24 9.03
N THR A 143 4.19 -17.76 10.23
CA THR A 143 4.11 -19.20 10.52
C THR A 143 2.68 -19.53 10.94
N THR A 144 2.08 -20.57 10.35
CA THR A 144 0.69 -20.94 10.62
C THR A 144 0.62 -22.33 11.26
N SER A 145 0.11 -22.43 12.49
CA SER A 145 -0.37 -23.71 13.07
C SER A 145 -1.90 -23.79 13.01
N THR A 146 -2.49 -24.89 13.46
CA THR A 146 -3.95 -25.10 13.42
C THR A 146 -4.75 -24.10 14.24
N ASP A 147 -4.11 -23.50 15.25
CA ASP A 147 -4.75 -22.74 16.31
C ASP A 147 -4.36 -21.26 16.24
N THR A 148 -3.14 -20.95 15.75
CA THR A 148 -2.58 -19.59 15.76
C THR A 148 -1.68 -19.37 14.54
N ALA A 149 -1.73 -18.17 13.96
CA ALA A 149 -0.69 -17.70 13.06
C ALA A 149 0.18 -16.66 13.78
N GLN A 150 1.47 -16.61 13.49
CA GLN A 150 2.42 -15.71 14.18
C GLN A 150 3.27 -14.97 13.17
N LEU A 151 3.40 -13.65 13.36
CA LEU A 151 4.20 -12.75 12.53
C LEU A 151 5.55 -12.50 13.22
N TRP A 152 6.64 -12.74 12.50
CA TRP A 152 8.02 -12.66 12.96
C TRP A 152 8.79 -11.59 12.19
N ASP A 153 9.60 -10.80 12.89
CA ASP A 153 10.65 -9.98 12.26
C ASP A 153 11.92 -10.83 12.18
N LEU A 154 12.40 -11.08 10.97
CA LEU A 154 13.55 -11.95 10.69
C LEU A 154 14.89 -11.25 10.91
N ASP A 155 14.92 -9.91 10.98
CA ASP A 155 16.15 -9.19 11.35
C ASP A 155 16.48 -9.40 12.86
N THR A 156 15.48 -9.76 13.69
CA THR A 156 15.64 -9.99 15.15
C THR A 156 15.22 -11.40 15.62
N PHE A 157 14.59 -12.18 14.74
CA PHE A 157 13.91 -13.45 15.04
C PHE A 157 12.85 -13.39 16.17
N GLN A 158 12.35 -12.19 16.50
CA GLN A 158 11.33 -12.01 17.54
C GLN A 158 9.91 -12.02 16.95
N ARG A 159 8.96 -12.53 17.75
CA ARG A 159 7.53 -12.52 17.42
C ARG A 159 6.98 -11.11 17.52
N LYS A 160 6.71 -10.46 16.39
CA LYS A 160 6.04 -9.15 16.35
C LYS A 160 4.61 -9.22 16.88
N ARG A 161 3.76 -10.12 16.37
CA ARG A 161 2.37 -10.30 16.84
C ARG A 161 1.86 -11.74 16.68
N LYS A 162 0.86 -12.10 17.49
CA LYS A 162 0.07 -13.35 17.40
C LYS A 162 -1.26 -13.03 16.72
N LEU A 163 -1.51 -13.61 15.55
CA LEU A 163 -2.70 -13.41 14.71
C LEU A 163 -3.81 -14.36 15.13
N ASN A 164 -4.60 -13.95 16.12
CA ASN A 164 -5.78 -14.67 16.60
C ASN A 164 -7.06 -13.94 16.17
N VAL A 165 -7.58 -14.24 14.98
CA VAL A 165 -8.77 -13.54 14.43
C VAL A 165 -10.07 -14.00 15.09
N ARG A 166 -10.22 -15.30 15.40
CA ARG A 166 -11.32 -15.86 16.22
C ARG A 166 -10.83 -17.10 16.97
N GLN A 167 -11.11 -17.20 18.27
CA GLN A 167 -10.78 -18.39 19.08
C GLN A 167 -11.63 -19.62 18.69
N SER A 168 -12.82 -19.43 18.12
CA SER A 168 -13.77 -20.50 17.80
C SER A 168 -13.64 -21.12 16.39
N VAL A 169 -12.83 -20.52 15.50
CA VAL A 169 -12.69 -20.98 14.11
C VAL A 169 -11.22 -21.16 13.77
N GLY A 170 -10.78 -22.41 13.69
CA GLY A 170 -9.37 -22.73 13.39
C GLY A 170 -8.91 -22.20 12.04
N ILE A 171 -7.63 -21.83 11.99
CA ILE A 171 -6.96 -21.32 10.79
C ILE A 171 -6.58 -22.50 9.88
N GLN A 172 -6.63 -22.29 8.56
CA GLN A 172 -6.09 -23.24 7.56
C GLN A 172 -4.71 -22.80 7.06
N LYS A 173 -4.61 -21.56 6.57
CA LYS A 173 -3.37 -21.01 5.99
C LYS A 173 -3.39 -19.49 6.08
N VAL A 174 -2.25 -18.90 6.44
CA VAL A 174 -2.02 -17.46 6.36
C VAL A 174 -0.76 -17.21 5.55
N PHE A 175 -0.81 -16.28 4.60
CA PHE A 175 0.31 -15.98 3.73
C PHE A 175 0.31 -14.52 3.27
N PHE A 176 1.49 -13.99 2.93
CA PHE A 176 1.67 -12.65 2.38
C PHE A 176 1.18 -12.59 0.93
N LEU A 177 0.51 -11.49 0.57
CA LEU A 177 0.22 -11.19 -0.82
C LEU A 177 1.46 -10.63 -1.53
N PRO A 178 1.91 -11.23 -2.64
CA PRO A 178 3.01 -10.68 -3.43
C PRO A 178 2.78 -9.22 -3.82
N LEU A 179 3.84 -8.41 -3.80
CA LEU A 179 3.86 -6.99 -4.21
C LEU A 179 2.89 -6.06 -3.45
N SER A 180 2.30 -6.49 -2.33
CA SER A 180 1.37 -5.65 -1.56
C SER A 180 1.60 -5.77 -0.05
N ASN A 181 1.35 -4.67 0.67
CA ASN A 181 1.44 -4.60 2.13
C ASN A 181 0.24 -5.28 2.81
N SER A 182 -0.07 -6.52 2.44
CA SER A 182 -1.28 -7.22 2.91
C SER A 182 -1.10 -8.73 3.07
N ILE A 183 -1.89 -9.31 3.98
CA ILE A 183 -1.87 -10.71 4.37
C ILE A 183 -3.27 -11.29 4.10
N LEU A 184 -3.34 -12.47 3.48
CA LEU A 184 -4.58 -13.26 3.43
C LEU A 184 -4.58 -14.30 4.54
N SER A 185 -5.66 -14.33 5.32
CA SER A 185 -5.95 -15.41 6.28
C SER A 185 -7.14 -16.23 5.81
N CYS A 186 -6.95 -17.54 5.66
CA CYS A 186 -7.97 -18.49 5.24
C CYS A 186 -8.38 -19.38 6.42
N PHE A 187 -9.69 -19.49 6.68
CA PHE A 187 -10.26 -20.18 7.84
C PHE A 187 -10.99 -21.49 7.47
N LYS A 188 -11.22 -22.35 8.48
CA LYS A 188 -11.96 -23.62 8.31
C LYS A 188 -13.44 -23.45 7.96
N ASP A 189 -14.03 -22.27 8.20
CA ASP A 189 -15.41 -21.91 7.81
C ASP A 189 -15.55 -21.45 6.35
N ASN A 190 -14.46 -21.52 5.56
CA ASN A 190 -14.31 -21.00 4.19
C ASN A 190 -14.26 -19.47 4.08
N SER A 191 -14.28 -18.72 5.20
CA SER A 191 -14.06 -17.27 5.17
C SER A 191 -12.59 -16.97 4.81
N VAL A 192 -12.40 -15.95 3.99
CA VAL A 192 -11.08 -15.40 3.66
C VAL A 192 -11.10 -13.89 3.91
N PHE A 193 -10.14 -13.43 4.71
CA PHE A 193 -9.98 -12.02 5.10
C PHE A 193 -8.62 -11.50 4.67
N ALA A 194 -8.59 -10.25 4.19
CA ALA A 194 -7.39 -9.52 3.84
C ALA A 194 -7.09 -8.48 4.94
N TRP A 195 -5.86 -8.48 5.43
CA TRP A 195 -5.37 -7.63 6.50
C TRP A 195 -4.19 -6.79 6.00
N GLU A 196 -4.05 -5.57 6.51
CA GLU A 196 -2.81 -4.82 6.36
C GLU A 196 -1.70 -5.46 7.21
N PHE A 197 -0.47 -5.59 6.71
CA PHE A 197 0.56 -6.31 7.47
C PHE A 197 1.15 -5.51 8.66
N ASP A 198 1.24 -4.18 8.53
CA ASP A 198 1.78 -3.30 9.58
C ASP A 198 0.79 -3.10 10.74
N THR A 199 -0.41 -2.64 10.41
CA THR A 199 -1.44 -2.29 11.40
C THR A 199 -2.25 -3.50 11.85
N LEU A 200 -2.41 -4.51 10.98
CA LEU A 200 -3.30 -5.65 11.13
C LEU A 200 -4.78 -5.27 11.28
N HIS A 201 -5.16 -4.15 10.65
CA HIS A 201 -6.56 -3.85 10.36
C HIS A 201 -7.08 -4.70 9.19
N CYS A 202 -8.32 -5.17 9.31
CA CYS A 202 -9.02 -5.89 8.24
C CYS A 202 -9.37 -4.91 7.12
N LYS A 203 -8.81 -5.09 5.93
CA LYS A 203 -9.10 -4.25 4.75
C LYS A 203 -10.40 -4.67 4.08
N TYR A 204 -10.64 -5.97 3.94
CA TYR A 204 -11.86 -6.53 3.37
C TYR A 204 -12.00 -8.03 3.65
N ARG A 205 -13.23 -8.53 3.57
CA ARG A 205 -13.57 -9.96 3.49
C ARG A 205 -13.88 -10.30 2.03
N LEU A 206 -13.37 -11.42 1.52
CA LEU A 206 -13.78 -11.91 0.20
C LEU A 206 -15.18 -12.54 0.28
N PRO A 207 -16.04 -12.36 -0.73
CA PRO A 207 -17.38 -12.93 -0.74
C PRO A 207 -17.33 -14.46 -0.81
N THR A 208 -18.05 -15.12 0.11
CA THR A 208 -18.17 -16.58 0.14
C THR A 208 -19.13 -17.06 -0.96
N PRO A 209 -18.71 -17.93 -1.89
CA PRO A 209 -19.59 -18.46 -2.92
C PRO A 209 -20.56 -19.50 -2.36
N VAL A 210 -21.84 -19.11 -2.28
CA VAL A 210 -23.02 -19.95 -1.97
C VAL A 210 -23.10 -20.45 -0.52
N GLU A 211 -24.13 -20.00 0.19
CA GLU A 211 -24.59 -20.60 1.45
C GLU A 211 -25.26 -21.95 1.14
N GLY A 212 -24.65 -23.07 1.56
CA GLY A 212 -25.25 -24.40 1.47
C GLY A 212 -24.32 -25.55 1.06
N SER A 213 -23.15 -25.29 0.46
CA SER A 213 -22.17 -26.33 0.09
C SER A 213 -20.95 -26.36 1.01
N ALA A 214 -20.57 -27.55 1.48
CA ALA A 214 -19.41 -27.77 2.33
C ALA A 214 -18.08 -27.77 1.52
N LEU A 215 -17.73 -26.62 0.94
CA LEU A 215 -16.55 -26.45 0.07
C LEU A 215 -15.23 -26.86 0.76
N LEU A 216 -15.12 -26.52 2.06
CA LEU A 216 -14.03 -26.90 2.97
C LEU A 216 -12.65 -26.74 2.34
N TYR A 217 -12.27 -25.47 2.11
CA TYR A 217 -11.00 -25.12 1.50
C TYR A 217 -9.80 -25.67 2.30
N LYS A 218 -8.81 -26.17 1.55
CA LYS A 218 -7.53 -26.72 2.07
C LYS A 218 -6.32 -26.28 1.27
N ALA A 219 -6.49 -26.05 -0.03
CA ALA A 219 -5.45 -25.63 -0.95
C ALA A 219 -5.68 -24.19 -1.38
N PHE A 220 -4.61 -23.38 -1.39
CA PHE A 220 -4.66 -21.94 -1.62
C PHE A 220 -3.43 -21.50 -2.41
N ALA A 221 -3.65 -20.71 -3.46
CA ALA A 221 -2.59 -20.14 -4.30
C ALA A 221 -2.92 -18.69 -4.68
N VAL A 222 -1.89 -17.88 -4.89
CA VAL A 222 -1.99 -16.50 -5.40
C VAL A 222 -0.96 -16.30 -6.52
N THR A 223 -1.33 -15.55 -7.56
CA THR A 223 -0.42 -15.16 -8.64
C THR A 223 0.70 -14.26 -8.12
N ARG A 224 1.86 -14.28 -8.77
CA ARG A 224 3.03 -13.48 -8.34
C ARG A 224 2.82 -11.96 -8.45
N ASP A 225 1.85 -11.53 -9.24
CA ASP A 225 1.40 -10.14 -9.34
C ASP A 225 0.42 -9.71 -8.22
N GLY A 226 0.02 -10.64 -7.32
CA GLY A 226 -0.91 -10.37 -6.23
C GLY A 226 -2.37 -10.14 -6.66
N ARG A 227 -2.74 -10.38 -7.93
CA ARG A 227 -4.06 -10.02 -8.46
C ARG A 227 -5.13 -11.12 -8.35
N ILE A 228 -4.75 -12.38 -8.51
CA ILE A 228 -5.69 -13.51 -8.54
C ILE A 228 -5.42 -14.42 -7.34
N PHE A 229 -6.47 -14.69 -6.57
CA PHE A 229 -6.49 -15.69 -5.50
C PHE A 229 -7.35 -16.89 -5.91
N VAL A 230 -6.84 -18.10 -5.65
CA VAL A 230 -7.54 -19.35 -5.92
C VAL A 230 -7.62 -20.19 -4.66
N ALA A 231 -8.82 -20.68 -4.35
CA ALA A 231 -9.07 -21.65 -3.29
C ALA A 231 -9.69 -22.94 -3.84
N GLY A 232 -9.24 -24.07 -3.31
CA GLY A 232 -9.76 -25.41 -3.57
C GLY A 232 -9.74 -26.24 -2.29
N GLY A 233 -10.45 -27.38 -2.28
CA GLY A 233 -10.58 -28.16 -1.05
C GLY A 233 -11.23 -29.51 -1.27
N LYS A 234 -12.26 -29.80 -0.45
CA LYS A 234 -13.03 -31.04 -0.59
C LYS A 234 -14.02 -31.03 -1.76
N SER A 235 -14.34 -29.86 -2.30
CA SER A 235 -15.16 -29.74 -3.52
C SER A 235 -14.34 -30.00 -4.78
N ASN A 236 -15.04 -30.43 -5.83
CA ASN A 236 -14.50 -30.55 -7.19
C ASN A 236 -14.53 -29.20 -7.97
N GLN A 237 -14.57 -28.09 -7.24
CA GLN A 237 -14.66 -26.73 -7.78
C GLN A 237 -13.52 -25.89 -7.22
N LEU A 238 -12.84 -25.17 -8.12
CA LEU A 238 -11.87 -24.14 -7.79
C LEU A 238 -12.56 -22.79 -7.88
N HIS A 239 -12.43 -21.97 -6.85
CA HIS A 239 -13.00 -20.64 -6.80
C HIS A 239 -11.89 -19.61 -6.99
N LEU A 240 -12.12 -18.63 -7.86
CA LEU A 240 -11.13 -17.64 -8.27
C LEU A 240 -11.67 -16.24 -8.01
N TRP A 241 -10.95 -15.47 -7.19
CA TRP A 241 -11.26 -14.08 -6.90
C TRP A 241 -10.19 -13.17 -7.49
N CYS A 242 -10.63 -12.02 -8.00
CA CYS A 242 -9.74 -10.91 -8.29
C CYS A 242 -9.64 -10.06 -7.02
N LEU A 243 -8.42 -9.91 -6.50
CA LEU A 243 -8.16 -9.19 -5.25
C LEU A 243 -8.29 -7.66 -5.42
N GLU A 244 -8.06 -7.15 -6.62
CA GLU A 244 -8.22 -5.74 -7.00
C GLU A 244 -9.71 -5.32 -7.01
N SER A 245 -10.58 -6.12 -7.64
CA SER A 245 -12.05 -5.88 -7.62
C SER A 245 -12.77 -6.45 -6.39
N LYS A 246 -12.08 -7.26 -5.59
CA LYS A 246 -12.60 -7.97 -4.39
C LYS A 246 -13.77 -8.93 -4.68
N GLN A 247 -13.97 -9.31 -5.94
CA GLN A 247 -15.10 -10.13 -6.41
C GLN A 247 -14.65 -11.52 -6.88
N LEU A 248 -15.54 -12.50 -6.72
CA LEU A 248 -15.40 -13.81 -7.34
C LEU A 248 -15.52 -13.65 -8.87
N THR A 249 -14.44 -13.96 -9.58
CA THR A 249 -14.36 -13.79 -11.03
C THR A 249 -14.78 -15.04 -11.79
N ARG A 250 -14.41 -16.24 -11.31
CA ARG A 250 -14.76 -17.53 -11.93
C ARG A 250 -14.86 -18.66 -10.92
N ILE A 251 -15.63 -19.68 -11.28
CA ILE A 251 -15.60 -21.02 -10.67
C ILE A 251 -15.18 -21.99 -11.77
N ILE A 252 -14.08 -22.72 -11.58
CA ILE A 252 -13.62 -23.77 -12.50
C ILE A 252 -14.01 -25.12 -11.91
N GLN A 253 -14.92 -25.82 -12.58
CA GLN A 253 -15.24 -27.20 -12.26
C GLN A 253 -14.20 -28.14 -12.86
N MET A 254 -13.56 -28.94 -12.01
CA MET A 254 -12.54 -29.91 -12.43
C MET A 254 -13.21 -31.19 -12.99
N PRO A 255 -12.50 -32.02 -13.79
CA PRO A 255 -13.07 -33.23 -14.37
C PRO A 255 -13.65 -34.17 -13.29
N PRO A 256 -14.73 -34.94 -13.57
CA PRO A 256 -15.46 -35.72 -12.53
C PRO A 256 -14.65 -36.85 -11.86
N LYS A 257 -13.45 -37.15 -12.37
CA LYS A 257 -12.47 -38.04 -11.70
C LYS A 257 -11.78 -37.37 -10.51
N VAL A 258 -11.60 -36.05 -10.57
CA VAL A 258 -11.17 -35.24 -9.44
C VAL A 258 -12.35 -35.12 -8.48
N ARG A 259 -12.10 -35.31 -7.18
CA ARG A 259 -13.10 -35.11 -6.12
C ARG A 259 -12.67 -34.05 -5.12
N ALA A 260 -11.38 -34.04 -4.79
CA ALA A 260 -10.77 -33.08 -3.88
C ALA A 260 -9.39 -32.65 -4.40
N VAL A 261 -9.00 -31.44 -4.00
CA VAL A 261 -7.73 -30.79 -4.31
C VAL A 261 -6.88 -30.74 -3.04
N ARG A 262 -5.64 -31.23 -3.12
CA ARG A 262 -4.69 -31.28 -2.01
C ARG A 262 -3.73 -30.09 -2.00
N HIS A 263 -3.24 -29.69 -3.17
CA HIS A 263 -2.29 -28.59 -3.32
C HIS A 263 -2.63 -27.76 -4.57
N LEU A 264 -2.31 -26.46 -4.51
CA LEU A 264 -2.47 -25.49 -5.59
C LEU A 264 -1.21 -24.63 -5.64
N GLU A 265 -0.63 -24.45 -6.82
CA GLU A 265 0.53 -23.59 -7.02
C GLU A 265 0.50 -23.00 -8.44
N PHE A 266 0.91 -21.73 -8.59
CA PHE A 266 1.00 -21.09 -9.91
C PHE A 266 2.34 -21.43 -10.57
N LEU A 267 2.30 -21.67 -11.89
CA LEU A 267 3.50 -21.80 -12.71
C LEU A 267 3.88 -20.42 -13.26
N PRO A 268 4.90 -19.72 -12.71
CA PRO A 268 5.31 -18.44 -13.22
C PRO A 268 5.99 -18.60 -14.59
N ASP A 269 5.84 -17.61 -15.47
CA ASP A 269 6.71 -17.47 -16.63
C ASP A 269 7.72 -16.34 -16.34
N SER A 270 8.97 -16.52 -16.75
CA SER A 270 10.01 -15.50 -16.58
C SER A 270 9.68 -14.20 -17.33
N PHE A 271 8.84 -14.27 -18.38
CA PHE A 271 8.59 -13.16 -19.31
C PHE A 271 7.36 -12.30 -19.00
N ASP A 272 6.52 -12.68 -18.05
CA ASP A 272 5.18 -12.09 -17.88
C ASP A 272 4.99 -11.26 -16.61
N GLY A 273 6.02 -11.17 -15.76
CA GLY A 273 5.98 -10.42 -14.50
C GLY A 273 5.14 -11.09 -13.41
N GLY A 274 4.76 -12.37 -13.58
CA GLY A 274 4.01 -13.11 -12.57
C GLY A 274 2.50 -13.10 -12.73
N SER A 275 1.97 -12.59 -13.85
CA SER A 275 0.54 -12.60 -14.19
C SER A 275 0.03 -13.96 -14.70
N ASN A 276 0.89 -14.99 -14.68
CA ASN A 276 0.73 -16.14 -15.55
C ASN A 276 -0.45 -16.99 -15.11
N GLN A 277 -1.40 -17.19 -16.02
CA GLN A 277 -2.68 -17.81 -15.72
C GLN A 277 -2.61 -19.35 -15.67
N VAL A 278 -1.42 -19.94 -15.52
CA VAL A 278 -1.24 -21.39 -15.44
C VAL A 278 -1.20 -21.85 -13.98
N LEU A 279 -2.22 -22.60 -13.58
CA LEU A 279 -2.39 -23.15 -12.24
C LEU A 279 -2.08 -24.65 -12.25
N GLY A 280 -1.13 -25.08 -11.43
CA GLY A 280 -0.92 -26.47 -11.07
C GLY A 280 -1.90 -26.90 -9.98
N VAL A 281 -2.65 -27.97 -10.23
CA VAL A 281 -3.67 -28.53 -9.34
C VAL A 281 -3.32 -29.97 -8.98
N LEU A 282 -2.91 -30.22 -7.74
CA LEU A 282 -2.66 -31.56 -7.23
C LEU A 282 -3.94 -32.13 -6.65
N SER A 283 -4.51 -33.14 -7.30
CA SER A 283 -5.76 -33.77 -6.92
C SER A 283 -5.56 -35.03 -6.07
N GLN A 284 -6.65 -35.54 -5.52
CA GLN A 284 -6.70 -36.74 -4.67
C GLN A 284 -6.22 -38.04 -5.35
N ASP A 285 -6.08 -38.04 -6.68
CA ASP A 285 -5.49 -39.11 -7.50
C ASP A 285 -3.96 -39.00 -7.64
N ASN A 286 -3.31 -38.13 -6.85
CA ASN A 286 -1.86 -37.95 -6.78
C ASN A 286 -1.19 -37.46 -8.09
N ILE A 287 -1.99 -36.87 -9.00
CA ILE A 287 -1.54 -36.29 -10.27
C ILE A 287 -1.63 -34.76 -10.19
N MET A 288 -0.56 -34.07 -10.59
CA MET A 288 -0.47 -32.61 -10.65
C MET A 288 -0.83 -32.12 -12.05
N ARG A 289 -1.95 -31.41 -12.20
CA ARG A 289 -2.51 -30.99 -13.49
C ARG A 289 -2.32 -29.49 -13.73
N PHE A 290 -1.69 -29.11 -14.84
CA PHE A 290 -1.44 -27.71 -15.19
C PHE A 290 -2.52 -27.18 -16.12
N ILE A 291 -3.34 -26.26 -15.62
CA ILE A 291 -4.53 -25.73 -16.30
C ILE A 291 -4.35 -24.23 -16.52
N ASN A 292 -4.62 -23.77 -17.74
CA ASN A 292 -4.72 -22.35 -18.03
C ASN A 292 -6.10 -21.82 -17.57
N ILE A 293 -6.13 -20.91 -16.61
CA ILE A 293 -7.33 -20.29 -16.01
C ILE A 293 -8.15 -19.51 -17.04
N GLY A 294 -7.47 -18.79 -17.95
CA GLY A 294 -8.12 -17.96 -18.96
C GLY A 294 -8.92 -18.78 -19.96
N THR A 295 -8.35 -19.90 -20.43
CA THR A 295 -8.99 -20.80 -21.41
C THR A 295 -9.70 -22.00 -20.78
N CYS A 296 -9.52 -22.24 -19.48
CA CYS A 296 -9.95 -23.44 -18.74
C CYS A 296 -9.48 -24.77 -19.37
N LYS A 297 -8.32 -24.78 -20.04
CA LYS A 297 -7.76 -25.97 -20.71
C LYS A 297 -6.62 -26.57 -19.90
N LEU A 298 -6.61 -27.90 -19.78
CA LEU A 298 -5.45 -28.67 -19.36
C LEU A 298 -4.35 -28.52 -20.41
N LEU A 299 -3.13 -28.20 -19.97
CA LEU A 299 -1.94 -28.07 -20.82
C LEU A 299 -1.13 -29.37 -20.81
N PHE A 300 -0.81 -29.85 -19.60
CA PHE A 300 -0.10 -31.10 -19.34
C PHE A 300 -0.36 -31.53 -17.89
N ASP A 301 -0.05 -32.79 -17.58
CA ASP A 301 -0.08 -33.36 -16.24
C ASP A 301 1.23 -34.06 -15.87
N ILE A 302 1.49 -34.16 -14.57
CA ILE A 302 2.70 -34.77 -13.99
C ILE A 302 2.28 -35.80 -12.94
N GLY A 303 2.93 -36.96 -12.95
CA GLY A 303 2.62 -38.10 -12.08
C GLY A 303 1.84 -39.18 -12.82
N SER A 304 1.74 -40.35 -12.21
CA SER A 304 0.92 -41.47 -12.71
C SER A 304 0.35 -42.26 -11.53
N ASN A 305 -0.55 -43.21 -11.79
CA ASN A 305 -1.15 -44.02 -10.72
C ASN A 305 -0.11 -44.87 -9.95
N GLU A 306 1.03 -45.18 -10.57
CA GLU A 306 2.15 -45.93 -9.95
C GLU A 306 3.18 -44.97 -9.32
N GLU A 307 3.32 -43.76 -9.87
CA GLU A 307 4.22 -42.71 -9.45
C GLU A 307 3.42 -41.50 -8.95
N GLY A 308 2.74 -41.66 -7.81
CA GLY A 308 1.91 -40.62 -7.19
C GLY A 308 2.73 -39.53 -6.50
N ILE A 309 2.30 -38.27 -6.65
CA ILE A 309 2.90 -37.09 -6.02
C ILE A 309 2.21 -36.80 -4.67
N SER A 310 2.99 -36.64 -3.61
CA SER A 310 2.51 -36.26 -2.27
C SER A 310 2.49 -34.74 -2.07
N THR A 311 3.56 -34.06 -2.48
CA THR A 311 3.67 -32.59 -2.50
C THR A 311 4.54 -32.14 -3.69
N ALA A 312 4.34 -30.91 -4.14
CA ALA A 312 5.13 -30.29 -5.20
C ALA A 312 5.52 -28.87 -4.79
N ALA A 313 6.61 -28.38 -5.37
CA ALA A 313 7.05 -27.00 -5.33
C ALA A 313 7.48 -26.58 -6.74
N ILE A 314 7.19 -25.35 -7.13
CA ILE A 314 7.56 -24.78 -8.43
C ILE A 314 8.67 -23.74 -8.23
N SER A 315 9.71 -23.81 -9.06
CA SER A 315 10.81 -22.83 -9.02
C SER A 315 10.32 -21.40 -9.31
N PRO A 316 10.79 -20.38 -8.58
CA PRO A 316 10.46 -18.98 -8.83
C PRO A 316 10.66 -18.47 -10.26
N ASN A 317 11.64 -19.04 -10.98
CA ASN A 317 11.96 -18.70 -12.35
C ASN A 317 11.12 -19.46 -13.40
N GLY A 318 10.27 -20.42 -12.98
CA GLY A 318 9.41 -21.23 -13.86
C GLY A 318 10.14 -22.30 -14.67
N ARG A 319 11.40 -22.62 -14.35
CA ARG A 319 12.21 -23.60 -15.12
C ARG A 319 12.03 -25.03 -14.66
N TYR A 320 11.86 -25.22 -13.36
CA TYR A 320 11.84 -26.51 -12.66
C TYR A 320 10.58 -26.70 -11.81
N ILE A 321 10.16 -27.95 -11.68
CA ILE A 321 9.14 -28.41 -10.72
C ILE A 321 9.76 -29.54 -9.93
N ALA A 322 9.78 -29.44 -8.61
CA ALA A 322 10.22 -30.51 -7.73
C ALA A 322 8.98 -31.18 -7.12
N ALA A 323 8.87 -32.50 -7.27
CA ALA A 323 7.76 -33.28 -6.73
C ALA A 323 8.28 -34.37 -5.81
N VAL A 324 7.77 -34.41 -4.58
CA VAL A 324 7.97 -35.53 -3.67
C VAL A 324 6.95 -36.60 -4.03
N MET A 325 7.42 -37.82 -4.19
CA MET A 325 6.64 -38.97 -4.60
C MET A 325 6.19 -39.77 -3.37
N GLU A 326 5.08 -40.51 -3.44
CA GLU A 326 4.58 -41.31 -2.30
C GLU A 326 5.53 -42.46 -1.88
N ASN A 327 6.40 -42.91 -2.79
CA ASN A 327 7.48 -43.85 -2.46
C ASN A 327 8.60 -43.22 -1.60
N GLY A 328 8.62 -41.88 -1.46
CA GLY A 328 9.60 -41.12 -0.70
C GLY A 328 10.70 -40.43 -1.52
N SER A 329 10.78 -40.70 -2.81
CA SER A 329 11.76 -40.08 -3.72
C SER A 329 11.38 -38.65 -4.12
N LEU A 330 12.37 -37.90 -4.61
CA LEU A 330 12.24 -36.52 -5.07
C LEU A 330 12.54 -36.44 -6.58
N ASN A 331 11.51 -36.23 -7.39
CA ASN A 331 11.64 -36.06 -8.83
C ASN A 331 11.75 -34.58 -9.21
N LEU A 332 12.76 -34.23 -10.01
CA LEU A 332 12.93 -32.90 -10.60
C LEU A 332 12.52 -32.93 -12.08
N TYR A 333 11.55 -32.10 -12.45
CA TYR A 333 11.03 -31.98 -13.81
C TYR A 333 11.47 -30.66 -14.47
N SER A 334 11.71 -30.68 -15.78
CA SER A 334 11.90 -29.46 -16.58
C SER A 334 10.58 -29.00 -17.20
N VAL A 335 10.16 -27.78 -16.87
CA VAL A 335 8.96 -27.16 -17.46
C VAL A 335 9.09 -26.99 -18.97
N ARG A 336 10.31 -26.70 -19.45
CA ARG A 336 10.62 -26.59 -20.89
C ARG A 336 10.43 -27.91 -21.63
N ALA A 337 10.71 -29.05 -21.01
CA ALA A 337 10.47 -30.36 -21.61
C ALA A 337 8.97 -30.66 -21.69
N LEU A 338 8.26 -30.51 -20.57
CA LEU A 338 6.81 -30.78 -20.47
C LEU A 338 5.97 -29.92 -21.43
N THR A 339 6.33 -28.64 -21.60
CA THR A 339 5.64 -27.73 -22.53
C THR A 339 5.97 -27.97 -24.01
N GLN A 340 7.13 -28.56 -24.33
CA GLN A 340 7.48 -28.92 -25.71
C GLN A 340 6.76 -30.17 -26.20
N GLU A 341 6.43 -31.13 -25.32
CA GLU A 341 5.64 -32.31 -25.70
C GLU A 341 4.20 -31.96 -26.08
N GLY A 342 3.60 -30.95 -25.43
CA GLY A 342 2.26 -30.42 -25.76
C GLY A 342 2.15 -29.70 -27.10
N ASN A 343 3.27 -29.41 -27.78
CA ASN A 343 3.29 -28.77 -29.11
C ASN A 343 3.44 -29.77 -30.28
N LYS A 344 3.49 -31.08 -30.01
CA LYS A 344 3.34 -32.08 -31.07
C LYS A 344 1.85 -32.25 -31.37
N PRO A 345 1.39 -32.16 -32.64
CA PRO A 345 0.03 -32.58 -32.97
C PRO A 345 -0.15 -34.06 -32.60
N PRO A 346 -1.37 -34.51 -32.25
CA PRO A 346 -1.62 -35.90 -31.94
C PRO A 346 -1.15 -36.77 -33.11
N PRO A 347 -0.45 -37.90 -32.86
CA PRO A 347 0.03 -38.75 -33.94
C PRO A 347 -1.17 -39.23 -34.77
N PRO A 348 -1.07 -39.21 -36.11
CA PRO A 348 -2.17 -39.69 -36.95
C PRO A 348 -2.44 -41.16 -36.62
N ILE A 349 -3.68 -41.47 -36.25
CA ILE A 349 -4.14 -42.83 -35.91
C ILE A 349 -4.35 -43.64 -37.21
N PHE A 350 -3.32 -43.72 -38.04
CA PHE A 350 -3.18 -44.67 -39.14
C PHE A 350 -1.69 -44.94 -39.38
N LYS A 351 -1.17 -46.02 -38.79
CA LYS A 351 0.16 -46.57 -39.12
C LYS A 351 0.10 -47.25 -40.48
N VAL A 352 0.41 -46.51 -41.54
CA VAL A 352 0.96 -47.12 -42.77
C VAL A 352 2.36 -47.63 -42.41
N LYS A 353 2.55 -48.95 -42.49
CA LYS A 353 3.79 -49.62 -42.08
C LYS A 353 4.42 -50.31 -43.29
N ASP A 354 5.14 -49.52 -44.10
CA ASP A 354 6.01 -50.09 -45.12
C ASP A 354 7.18 -50.84 -44.47
N TRP A 355 7.49 -52.02 -45.00
CA TRP A 355 8.49 -52.93 -44.46
C TRP A 355 9.82 -52.78 -45.21
N SER A 356 10.94 -52.74 -44.47
CA SER A 356 12.22 -53.15 -45.03
C SER A 356 13.15 -53.79 -44.01
N LYS A 357 13.43 -55.08 -44.25
CA LYS A 357 14.56 -55.92 -43.81
C LYS A 357 14.53 -56.56 -42.41
N CYS A 358 14.43 -57.90 -42.49
CA CYS A 358 14.68 -59.01 -41.56
C CYS A 358 15.84 -58.79 -40.55
N THR A 359 15.85 -59.48 -39.41
CA THR A 359 16.26 -60.90 -39.29
C THR A 359 15.43 -61.75 -38.30
N SER A 360 15.29 -63.06 -38.64
CA SER A 360 15.06 -64.28 -37.81
C SER A 360 14.48 -64.14 -36.37
N GLU A 361 13.43 -64.87 -35.97
CA GLU A 361 13.48 -66.33 -35.72
C GLU A 361 12.10 -67.04 -35.67
N ALA A 362 12.13 -68.38 -35.80
CA ALA A 362 11.21 -69.41 -35.28
C ALA A 362 9.69 -69.39 -35.59
N ASN A 363 9.31 -70.22 -36.56
CA ASN A 363 8.26 -71.27 -36.49
C ASN A 363 6.90 -70.97 -35.81
N LYS A 364 5.84 -70.87 -36.64
CA LYS A 364 4.74 -71.88 -36.61
C LYS A 364 3.83 -71.85 -37.86
N LEU A 365 3.58 -73.07 -38.33
CA LEU A 365 2.46 -73.59 -39.14
C LEU A 365 1.12 -72.79 -38.93
N THR A 366 0.18 -72.68 -39.87
CA THR A 366 -0.18 -73.58 -41.00
C THR A 366 -1.14 -72.90 -42.00
N MET A 367 -1.42 -73.57 -43.14
CA MET A 367 -2.62 -73.47 -44.01
C MET A 367 -2.72 -72.30 -45.02
N ARG A 368 -2.58 -72.68 -46.30
CA ARG A 368 -3.10 -71.95 -47.48
C ARG A 368 -4.58 -72.30 -47.68
N VAL A 369 -5.38 -71.35 -48.18
CA VAL A 369 -6.45 -71.64 -49.16
C VAL A 369 -6.36 -70.59 -50.29
N THR A 370 -6.70 -70.99 -51.50
CA THR A 370 -6.45 -70.25 -52.75
C THR A 370 -7.74 -69.89 -53.49
N SER A 371 -7.58 -69.06 -54.55
CA SER A 371 -8.47 -68.91 -55.72
C SER A 371 -9.59 -67.86 -55.65
N GLY A 372 -9.97 -67.33 -56.84
CA GLY A 372 -11.07 -66.36 -57.02
C GLY A 372 -10.77 -65.18 -57.96
N ARG A 373 -10.48 -65.41 -59.25
CA ARG A 373 -10.17 -64.34 -60.24
C ARG A 373 -11.17 -64.30 -61.39
N SER A 374 -12.04 -63.28 -61.44
CA SER A 374 -12.99 -62.97 -62.55
C SER A 374 -13.86 -61.77 -62.12
N LYS A 375 -14.21 -60.73 -62.90
CA LYS A 375 -13.96 -60.30 -64.30
C LYS A 375 -14.08 -58.75 -64.35
N ARG A 376 -13.50 -58.10 -65.37
CA ARG A 376 -13.80 -56.68 -65.75
C ARG A 376 -14.89 -56.66 -66.84
N PRO A 377 -15.46 -55.49 -67.21
CA PRO A 377 -14.85 -54.72 -68.32
C PRO A 377 -14.89 -53.17 -68.19
N CYS A 378 -13.83 -52.52 -68.74
CA CYS A 378 -13.79 -51.37 -69.69
C CYS A 378 -14.66 -50.10 -69.46
N LYS A 379 -14.26 -48.85 -69.78
CA LYS A 379 -13.09 -48.13 -70.41
C LYS A 379 -13.06 -46.70 -69.76
N SER A 380 -12.16 -45.72 -69.97
CA SER A 380 -10.93 -45.46 -70.76
C SER A 380 -10.09 -44.41 -69.99
N LYS A 381 -8.75 -44.32 -70.05
CA LYS A 381 -7.86 -43.64 -71.04
C LYS A 381 -8.27 -42.19 -71.40
N GLY A 382 -7.42 -41.16 -71.35
CA GLY A 382 -5.99 -41.01 -70.97
C GLY A 382 -5.69 -39.50 -70.75
N SER A 383 -4.54 -39.05 -70.23
CA SER A 383 -3.18 -39.27 -70.74
C SER A 383 -2.11 -39.02 -69.65
N LYS A 384 -0.93 -39.63 -69.82
CA LYS A 384 0.29 -39.33 -69.04
C LYS A 384 1.23 -38.51 -69.91
N ILE A 385 1.82 -37.45 -69.37
CA ILE A 385 3.06 -36.87 -69.92
C ILE A 385 4.18 -37.15 -68.94
N GLN A 386 5.24 -37.82 -69.44
CA GLN A 386 6.51 -37.93 -68.73
C GLN A 386 7.31 -36.64 -68.97
N THR A 387 7.93 -36.09 -67.92
CA THR A 387 9.08 -35.20 -68.08
C THR A 387 10.32 -35.85 -67.46
N ARG A 388 11.35 -36.00 -68.29
CA ARG A 388 12.58 -36.73 -67.98
C ARG A 388 13.41 -35.98 -66.93
N LEU A 389 14.04 -36.73 -66.04
CA LEU A 389 15.11 -36.22 -65.19
C LEU A 389 16.37 -36.05 -66.04
N MET A 390 16.66 -34.82 -66.50
CA MET A 390 17.87 -34.53 -67.26
C MET A 390 19.00 -34.16 -66.30
N LYS A 391 20.02 -35.01 -66.20
CA LYS A 391 21.32 -34.63 -65.63
C LYS A 391 21.95 -33.60 -66.57
N LEU A 392 22.22 -32.38 -66.09
CA LEU A 392 23.21 -31.51 -66.73
C LEU A 392 24.54 -31.62 -65.98
N GLN A 393 25.64 -31.53 -66.73
CA GLN A 393 26.98 -31.84 -66.24
C GLN A 393 27.60 -30.69 -65.45
N VAL A 394 28.54 -31.06 -64.57
CA VAL A 394 29.45 -30.16 -63.89
C VAL A 394 30.39 -29.52 -64.91
N ASN A 395 30.53 -28.18 -64.87
CA ASN A 395 31.78 -27.44 -65.17
C ASN A 395 31.60 -25.92 -64.96
N THR A 396 31.93 -25.44 -63.75
CA THR A 396 32.37 -24.06 -63.46
C THR A 396 32.75 -23.97 -61.98
N SER A 397 34.04 -24.07 -61.67
CA SER A 397 34.56 -24.24 -60.30
C SER A 397 35.02 -22.93 -59.62
N LEU A 398 34.41 -21.78 -59.93
CA LEU A 398 34.74 -20.49 -59.29
C LEU A 398 33.58 -19.58 -58.85
N GLU A 399 32.35 -19.72 -59.36
CA GLU A 399 31.21 -18.82 -58.97
C GLU A 399 30.40 -19.26 -57.74
N ASN A 400 30.71 -20.42 -57.15
CA ASN A 400 29.79 -21.05 -56.21
C ASN A 400 29.79 -20.46 -54.79
N LYS A 401 30.76 -19.61 -54.41
CA LYS A 401 30.85 -19.06 -53.04
C LYS A 401 29.87 -17.92 -52.73
N GLU A 402 29.38 -17.20 -53.74
CA GLU A 402 28.47 -16.04 -53.53
C GLU A 402 26.98 -16.42 -53.47
N ASN A 403 26.65 -17.65 -53.86
CA ASN A 403 25.26 -18.08 -54.05
C ASN A 403 24.68 -18.91 -52.89
N ASP A 404 25.51 -19.26 -51.90
CA ASP A 404 25.14 -20.08 -50.75
C ASP A 404 24.70 -19.21 -49.56
N LEU A 405 23.40 -19.28 -49.23
CA LEU A 405 22.82 -18.59 -48.07
C LEU A 405 22.95 -19.44 -46.80
N SER A 406 22.94 -18.77 -45.64
CA SER A 406 22.94 -19.43 -44.34
C SER A 406 21.78 -20.42 -44.21
N GLY A 407 22.12 -21.69 -43.97
CA GLY A 407 21.17 -22.81 -43.90
C GLY A 407 21.18 -23.77 -45.11
N GLY A 408 22.10 -23.61 -46.06
CA GLY A 408 22.24 -24.54 -47.20
C GLY A 408 21.20 -24.33 -48.31
N LEU A 409 20.64 -23.12 -48.38
CA LEU A 409 19.71 -22.69 -49.42
C LEU A 409 20.45 -21.83 -50.46
N ASN A 410 20.19 -22.05 -51.74
CA ASN A 410 20.82 -21.30 -52.81
C ASN A 410 19.89 -20.18 -53.33
N LYS A 411 20.40 -18.94 -53.41
CA LYS A 411 19.59 -17.75 -53.78
C LYS A 411 18.96 -17.90 -55.17
N LYS A 412 19.74 -18.34 -56.17
CA LYS A 412 19.28 -18.56 -57.56
C LYS A 412 18.16 -19.62 -57.62
N ARG A 413 18.23 -20.67 -56.79
CA ARG A 413 17.16 -21.69 -56.68
C ARG A 413 15.87 -21.14 -56.06
N LEU A 414 15.98 -20.27 -55.05
CA LEU A 414 14.82 -19.60 -54.44
C LEU A 414 14.16 -18.61 -55.41
N GLN A 415 14.93 -17.87 -56.21
CA GLN A 415 14.41 -17.00 -57.26
C GLN A 415 13.72 -17.81 -58.37
N ALA A 416 14.28 -18.95 -58.79
CA ALA A 416 13.65 -19.83 -59.78
C ALA A 416 12.31 -20.42 -59.29
N LEU A 417 12.22 -20.79 -58.01
CA LEU A 417 10.95 -21.22 -57.40
C LEU A 417 9.92 -20.08 -57.35
N LEU A 418 10.36 -18.85 -57.04
CA LEU A 418 9.47 -17.69 -57.03
C LEU A 418 8.94 -17.35 -58.43
N LYS A 419 9.80 -17.36 -59.46
CA LYS A 419 9.38 -17.19 -60.87
C LYS A 419 8.42 -18.29 -61.35
N GLY A 420 8.51 -19.51 -60.79
CA GLY A 420 7.64 -20.63 -61.16
C GLY A 420 6.30 -20.70 -60.43
N PHE A 421 6.23 -20.28 -59.16
CA PHE A 421 5.04 -20.39 -58.30
C PHE A 421 4.41 -19.04 -57.91
N GLY A 422 5.05 -17.91 -58.22
CA GLY A 422 4.59 -16.55 -57.88
C GLY A 422 4.77 -16.14 -56.41
N GLU A 423 4.80 -17.11 -55.48
CA GLU A 423 4.95 -16.86 -54.05
C GLU A 423 5.71 -17.97 -53.31
N TYR A 424 6.27 -17.65 -52.13
CA TYR A 424 6.86 -18.67 -51.25
C TYR A 424 5.80 -19.38 -50.39
N PRO A 425 5.88 -20.72 -50.21
CA PRO A 425 4.92 -21.45 -49.40
C PRO A 425 4.83 -20.90 -47.97
N ALA A 426 3.62 -20.52 -47.53
CA ALA A 426 3.37 -19.82 -46.27
C ALA A 426 4.00 -20.48 -45.02
N LYS A 427 4.11 -21.83 -45.00
CA LYS A 427 4.76 -22.61 -43.93
C LYS A 427 6.27 -22.33 -43.80
N TYR A 428 6.94 -21.99 -44.89
CA TYR A 428 8.39 -21.81 -44.97
C TYR A 428 8.81 -20.35 -45.23
N ARG A 429 7.89 -19.47 -45.67
CA ARG A 429 8.12 -18.05 -45.99
C ARG A 429 9.01 -17.32 -44.97
N MET A 430 8.70 -17.42 -43.68
CA MET A 430 9.48 -16.74 -42.61
C MET A 430 10.92 -17.27 -42.47
N PHE A 431 11.15 -18.55 -42.76
CA PHE A 431 12.49 -19.15 -42.77
C PHE A 431 13.25 -18.74 -44.04
N VAL A 432 12.57 -18.70 -45.19
CA VAL A 432 13.12 -18.20 -46.45
C VAL A 432 13.55 -16.74 -46.31
N TRP A 433 12.71 -15.86 -45.77
CA TRP A 433 13.04 -14.45 -45.53
C TRP A 433 14.26 -14.28 -44.61
N ARG A 434 14.33 -15.05 -43.52
CA ARG A 434 15.50 -15.06 -42.62
C ARG A 434 16.79 -15.47 -43.35
N SER A 435 16.75 -16.45 -44.25
CA SER A 435 17.90 -16.87 -45.06
C SER A 435 18.25 -15.87 -46.17
N LEU A 436 17.26 -15.23 -46.80
CA LEU A 436 17.46 -14.20 -47.83
C LEU A 436 18.11 -12.94 -47.25
N LEU A 437 17.61 -12.48 -46.10
CA LEU A 437 18.12 -11.30 -45.38
C LEU A 437 19.39 -11.58 -44.55
N GLN A 438 19.83 -12.85 -44.49
CA GLN A 438 21.03 -13.30 -43.76
C GLN A 438 21.12 -12.79 -42.30
N LEU A 439 20.00 -12.82 -41.57
CA LEU A 439 19.87 -12.20 -40.25
C LEU A 439 20.91 -12.73 -39.24
N PRO A 440 21.60 -11.87 -38.47
CA PRO A 440 22.83 -12.24 -37.76
C PRO A 440 22.61 -13.04 -36.47
N GLU A 441 21.49 -12.90 -35.74
CA GLU A 441 21.29 -13.64 -34.49
C GLU A 441 21.80 -12.91 -33.24
N ASN A 442 21.78 -11.58 -33.19
CA ASN A 442 22.53 -10.78 -32.21
C ASN A 442 21.84 -10.68 -30.83
N TYR A 443 21.66 -11.82 -30.15
CA TYR A 443 20.99 -11.92 -28.84
C TYR A 443 21.54 -10.95 -27.78
N LEU A 444 22.88 -10.83 -27.66
CA LEU A 444 23.51 -9.98 -26.64
C LEU A 444 23.29 -8.49 -26.91
N ALA A 445 23.62 -8.01 -28.12
CA ALA A 445 23.43 -6.62 -28.49
C ALA A 445 21.96 -6.19 -28.44
N PHE A 446 21.02 -7.08 -28.77
CA PHE A 446 19.59 -6.82 -28.63
C PHE A 446 19.13 -6.76 -27.17
N SER A 447 19.67 -7.62 -26.29
CA SER A 447 19.42 -7.50 -24.84
C SER A 447 19.83 -6.13 -24.35
N SER A 448 21.06 -5.69 -24.65
CA SER A 448 21.57 -4.37 -24.25
C SER A 448 20.71 -3.18 -24.72
N LEU A 449 19.93 -3.33 -25.80
CA LEU A 449 18.97 -2.33 -26.26
C LEU A 449 17.63 -2.41 -25.52
N ILE A 450 17.16 -3.61 -25.15
CA ILE A 450 15.96 -3.82 -24.33
C ILE A 450 16.20 -3.42 -22.87
N ASP A 451 17.39 -3.67 -22.33
CA ASP A 451 17.76 -3.41 -20.94
C ASP A 451 17.76 -1.90 -20.61
N LYS A 452 17.88 -1.03 -21.63
CA LYS A 452 17.64 0.43 -21.54
C LYS A 452 16.17 0.83 -21.33
N GLY A 453 15.23 -0.12 -21.39
CA GLY A 453 13.80 0.12 -21.15
C GLY A 453 13.06 0.81 -22.30
N THR A 454 11.83 1.28 -22.04
CA THR A 454 11.01 1.99 -23.04
C THR A 454 11.53 3.41 -23.24
N HIS A 455 11.79 3.80 -24.50
CA HIS A 455 12.25 5.13 -24.85
C HIS A 455 11.15 6.18 -24.63
N SER A 456 11.52 7.40 -24.20
CA SER A 456 10.60 8.50 -23.86
C SER A 456 9.55 8.76 -24.95
N ALA A 457 10.02 8.86 -26.21
CA ALA A 457 9.23 8.95 -27.44
C ALA A 457 8.00 8.04 -27.47
N PHE A 458 8.13 6.79 -27.01
CA PHE A 458 7.12 5.76 -27.21
C PHE A 458 6.36 5.39 -25.94
N VAL A 459 6.54 6.11 -24.83
CA VAL A 459 5.79 5.89 -23.59
C VAL A 459 4.28 6.06 -23.84
N ASN A 460 3.90 7.10 -24.60
CA ASN A 460 2.51 7.48 -24.87
C ASN A 460 1.98 7.02 -26.24
N ILE A 461 2.69 6.13 -26.96
CA ILE A 461 2.35 5.72 -28.34
C ILE A 461 0.91 5.20 -28.52
N GLN A 462 0.26 4.72 -27.47
CA GLN A 462 -1.15 4.31 -27.49
C GLN A 462 -2.12 5.46 -27.82
N LYS A 463 -1.76 6.72 -27.52
CA LYS A 463 -2.57 7.91 -27.83
C LYS A 463 -2.57 8.22 -29.33
N GLU A 464 -1.41 8.12 -29.97
CA GLU A 464 -1.21 8.35 -31.41
C GLU A 464 -1.68 7.14 -32.23
N TYR A 465 -1.37 5.93 -31.78
CA TYR A 465 -1.66 4.67 -32.46
C TYR A 465 -2.55 3.76 -31.59
N PRO A 466 -3.89 3.93 -31.62
CA PRO A 466 -4.83 3.23 -30.74
C PRO A 466 -5.03 1.73 -31.09
N ILE A 467 -4.02 0.91 -30.80
CA ILE A 467 -4.04 -0.54 -31.04
C ILE A 467 -4.83 -1.28 -29.95
N LYS A 468 -5.99 -1.85 -30.32
CA LYS A 468 -6.87 -2.62 -29.40
C LYS A 468 -6.18 -3.83 -28.74
N ASN A 469 -5.19 -4.44 -29.40
CA ASN A 469 -4.47 -5.60 -28.87
C ASN A 469 -3.25 -5.18 -28.03
N ARG A 470 -3.38 -5.27 -26.70
CA ARG A 470 -2.30 -4.93 -25.74
C ARG A 470 -1.00 -5.72 -25.93
N ARG A 471 -1.04 -6.98 -26.40
CA ARG A 471 0.17 -7.76 -26.68
C ARG A 471 0.91 -7.20 -27.90
N LEU A 472 0.18 -6.88 -28.96
CA LEU A 472 0.74 -6.29 -30.19
C LEU A 472 1.33 -4.90 -29.90
N LEU A 473 0.60 -4.06 -29.17
CA LEU A 473 1.06 -2.74 -28.72
C LEU A 473 2.38 -2.83 -27.91
N ARG A 474 2.48 -3.76 -26.96
CA ARG A 474 3.71 -3.98 -26.17
C ARG A 474 4.88 -4.47 -27.02
N VAL A 475 4.64 -5.31 -28.04
CA VAL A 475 5.70 -5.72 -28.98
C VAL A 475 6.16 -4.50 -29.79
N LEU A 476 5.23 -3.74 -30.38
CA LEU A 476 5.53 -2.53 -31.15
C LEU A 476 6.34 -1.52 -30.33
N GLN A 477 5.87 -1.16 -29.15
CA GLN A 477 6.53 -0.21 -28.24
C GLN A 477 7.97 -0.64 -27.89
N ARG A 478 8.21 -1.95 -27.69
CA ARG A 478 9.55 -2.49 -27.42
C ARG A 478 10.45 -2.47 -28.65
N THR A 479 9.95 -2.90 -29.81
CA THR A 479 10.72 -2.86 -31.07
C THR A 479 11.11 -1.42 -31.43
N LEU A 480 10.18 -0.47 -31.31
CA LEU A 480 10.43 0.95 -31.54
C LEU A 480 11.41 1.55 -30.52
N SER A 481 11.26 1.22 -29.22
CA SER A 481 12.22 1.66 -28.20
C SER A 481 13.63 1.12 -28.47
N ALA A 482 13.77 -0.14 -28.90
CA ALA A 482 15.06 -0.71 -29.28
C ALA A 482 15.67 -0.03 -30.51
N LEU A 483 14.85 0.42 -31.47
CA LEU A 483 15.31 1.21 -32.62
C LEU A 483 15.79 2.60 -32.17
N ALA A 484 15.01 3.34 -31.38
CA ALA A 484 15.43 4.64 -30.82
C ALA A 484 16.73 4.53 -30.00
N HIS A 485 16.88 3.46 -29.20
CA HIS A 485 18.09 3.18 -28.43
C HIS A 485 19.31 2.76 -29.26
N TRP A 486 19.09 2.40 -30.53
CA TRP A 486 20.13 2.08 -31.52
C TRP A 486 20.54 3.31 -32.34
N SER A 487 19.59 4.20 -32.68
CA SER A 487 19.90 5.53 -33.23
C SER A 487 18.78 6.54 -32.96
N ALA A 488 19.15 7.74 -32.51
CA ALA A 488 18.22 8.77 -32.03
C ALA A 488 17.20 9.23 -33.10
N ILE A 489 17.57 9.23 -34.37
CA ILE A 489 16.67 9.57 -35.50
C ILE A 489 15.37 8.75 -35.47
N PHE A 490 15.40 7.51 -35.00
CA PHE A 490 14.22 6.64 -34.92
C PHE A 490 13.26 7.00 -33.78
N ALA A 491 13.63 7.91 -32.87
CA ALA A 491 12.76 8.49 -31.85
C ALA A 491 11.99 9.72 -32.34
N GLU A 492 12.54 10.45 -33.33
CA GLU A 492 11.99 11.71 -33.84
C GLU A 492 11.22 11.55 -35.16
N THR A 493 11.34 10.39 -35.82
CA THR A 493 10.72 10.11 -37.12
C THR A 493 9.28 9.56 -36.99
N PRO A 494 8.25 10.30 -37.41
CA PRO A 494 6.84 9.97 -37.11
C PRO A 494 6.33 8.72 -37.83
N TYR A 495 6.96 8.33 -38.95
CA TYR A 495 6.57 7.20 -39.80
C TYR A 495 7.22 5.86 -39.43
N ILE A 496 8.22 5.82 -38.55
CA ILE A 496 8.84 4.54 -38.11
C ILE A 496 7.83 3.58 -37.46
N PRO A 497 6.84 4.02 -36.66
CA PRO A 497 5.72 3.18 -36.23
C PRO A 497 4.94 2.52 -37.38
N LEU A 498 4.66 3.25 -38.46
CA LEU A 498 3.94 2.74 -39.64
C LEU A 498 4.79 1.70 -40.38
N LEU A 499 6.07 1.99 -40.60
CA LEU A 499 7.04 1.09 -41.23
C LEU A 499 7.24 -0.22 -40.43
N ALA A 500 7.33 -0.14 -39.10
CA ALA A 500 7.57 -1.30 -38.24
C ALA A 500 6.32 -2.17 -38.03
N PHE A 501 5.12 -1.59 -38.09
CA PHE A 501 3.87 -2.28 -37.72
C PHE A 501 3.56 -3.56 -38.53
N PRO A 502 3.74 -3.64 -39.86
CA PRO A 502 3.53 -4.86 -40.63
C PRO A 502 4.42 -6.03 -40.16
N PHE A 503 5.71 -5.75 -39.92
CA PHE A 503 6.65 -6.76 -39.42
C PHE A 503 6.33 -7.17 -37.98
N VAL A 504 6.00 -6.22 -37.11
CA VAL A 504 5.57 -6.49 -35.73
C VAL A 504 4.31 -7.37 -35.70
N LYS A 505 3.36 -7.13 -36.60
CA LYS A 505 2.13 -7.94 -36.75
C LYS A 505 2.42 -9.36 -37.24
N LEU A 506 3.51 -9.60 -37.97
CA LEU A 506 3.92 -10.92 -38.46
C LEU A 506 4.84 -11.67 -37.49
N PHE A 507 5.76 -10.99 -36.82
CA PHE A 507 6.79 -11.57 -35.95
C PHE A 507 6.50 -11.43 -34.43
N GLN A 508 5.22 -11.36 -34.04
CA GLN A 508 4.73 -11.21 -32.65
C GLN A 508 5.30 -12.21 -31.61
N ASN A 509 5.85 -13.33 -32.07
CA ASN A 509 6.42 -14.40 -31.25
C ASN A 509 7.94 -14.32 -31.09
N ASN A 510 8.66 -13.52 -31.89
CA ASN A 510 10.11 -13.37 -31.78
C ASN A 510 10.52 -11.90 -32.02
N GLN A 511 10.76 -11.19 -30.92
CA GLN A 511 11.08 -9.75 -30.94
C GLN A 511 12.46 -9.45 -31.53
N LEU A 512 13.44 -10.36 -31.36
CA LEU A 512 14.78 -10.23 -31.94
C LEU A 512 14.71 -10.24 -33.47
N ILE A 513 14.11 -11.30 -34.04
CA ILE A 513 13.95 -11.39 -35.51
C ILE A 513 13.11 -10.23 -36.04
N CYS A 514 12.07 -9.80 -35.31
CA CYS A 514 11.30 -8.63 -35.70
C CYS A 514 12.15 -7.35 -35.78
N PHE A 515 12.99 -7.09 -34.77
CA PHE A 515 13.92 -5.97 -34.75
C PHE A 515 14.96 -6.09 -35.88
N GLU A 516 15.61 -7.24 -36.04
CA GLU A 516 16.63 -7.44 -37.08
C GLU A 516 16.06 -7.31 -38.50
N VAL A 517 14.83 -7.77 -38.75
CA VAL A 517 14.14 -7.56 -40.04
C VAL A 517 13.90 -6.06 -40.28
N VAL A 518 13.32 -5.34 -39.31
CA VAL A 518 13.06 -3.89 -39.46
C VAL A 518 14.37 -3.11 -39.62
N ALA A 519 15.40 -3.41 -38.84
CA ALA A 519 16.73 -2.82 -38.97
C ALA A 519 17.36 -3.10 -40.35
N THR A 520 17.24 -4.33 -40.86
CA THR A 520 17.73 -4.69 -42.20
C THR A 520 16.97 -3.93 -43.31
N VAL A 521 15.65 -3.79 -43.18
CA VAL A 521 14.80 -3.01 -44.10
C VAL A 521 15.20 -1.54 -44.11
N VAL A 522 15.37 -0.94 -42.93
CA VAL A 522 15.76 0.47 -42.78
C VAL A 522 17.18 0.73 -43.32
N VAL A 523 18.13 -0.18 -43.12
CA VAL A 523 19.51 -0.02 -43.62
C VAL A 523 19.61 -0.23 -45.13
N ASN A 524 18.93 -1.24 -45.70
CA ASN A 524 19.13 -1.65 -47.09
C ASN A 524 18.08 -1.14 -48.08
N PHE A 525 16.82 -1.03 -47.68
CA PHE A 525 15.70 -0.66 -48.57
C PHE A 525 15.23 0.78 -48.36
N CYS A 526 15.56 1.40 -47.21
CA CYS A 526 15.30 2.81 -46.91
C CYS A 526 16.58 3.68 -47.01
N GLN A 527 17.45 3.37 -47.98
CA GLN A 527 18.65 4.17 -48.23
C GLN A 527 18.25 5.59 -48.66
N HIS A 528 19.05 6.59 -48.26
CA HIS A 528 18.78 8.02 -48.48
C HIS A 528 17.47 8.56 -47.85
N TRP A 529 16.74 7.77 -47.05
CA TRP A 529 15.45 8.20 -46.48
C TRP A 529 15.55 9.33 -45.45
N PHE A 530 16.69 9.46 -44.77
CA PHE A 530 16.85 10.35 -43.62
C PHE A 530 17.83 11.51 -43.87
N GLU A 531 18.34 11.67 -45.11
CA GLU A 531 19.34 12.69 -45.47
C GLU A 531 18.83 14.12 -45.28
N TYR A 532 17.54 14.35 -45.57
CA TYR A 532 16.89 15.66 -45.49
C TYR A 532 15.85 15.76 -44.37
N PHE A 533 15.92 14.87 -43.37
CA PHE A 533 15.00 14.88 -42.22
C PHE A 533 14.96 16.28 -41.58
N PRO A 534 13.77 16.88 -41.32
CA PRO A 534 12.44 16.24 -41.25
C PRO A 534 11.67 16.05 -42.56
N ASN A 535 12.20 16.51 -43.71
CA ASN A 535 11.50 16.39 -44.99
C ASN A 535 11.52 14.93 -45.51
N PRO A 536 10.50 14.51 -46.29
CA PRO A 536 10.52 13.22 -46.97
C PRO A 536 11.68 13.14 -47.97
N PRO A 537 12.09 11.93 -48.40
CA PRO A 537 13.31 11.74 -49.17
C PRO A 537 13.14 12.14 -50.64
N VAL A 538 13.31 13.43 -50.91
CA VAL A 538 13.24 14.05 -52.24
C VAL A 538 14.10 13.33 -53.28
N ASN A 539 15.30 12.88 -52.91
CA ASN A 539 16.17 12.07 -53.78
C ASN A 539 15.48 10.79 -54.29
N VAL A 540 14.83 10.03 -53.40
CA VAL A 540 14.18 8.76 -53.72
C VAL A 540 12.89 8.99 -54.51
N LEU A 541 12.11 10.01 -54.13
CA LEU A 541 10.91 10.42 -54.86
C LEU A 541 11.24 10.87 -56.29
N GLY A 542 12.31 11.65 -56.47
CA GLY A 542 12.82 12.08 -57.78
C GLY A 542 13.32 10.93 -58.65
N MET A 543 13.98 9.91 -58.08
CA MET A 543 14.33 8.69 -58.84
C MET A 543 13.08 8.03 -59.43
N MET A 544 12.01 7.91 -58.64
CA MET A 544 10.76 7.28 -59.08
C MET A 544 10.00 8.13 -60.10
N GLU A 545 10.02 9.45 -59.93
CA GLU A 545 9.45 10.42 -60.88
C GLU A 545 10.17 10.33 -62.24
N ASN A 546 11.51 10.17 -62.25
CA ASN A 546 12.29 9.95 -63.48
C ASN A 546 11.96 8.62 -64.18
N VAL A 547 11.73 7.53 -63.42
CA VAL A 547 11.30 6.24 -64.00
C VAL A 547 9.88 6.36 -64.58
N LEU A 548 8.96 7.00 -63.87
CA LEU A 548 7.60 7.26 -64.36
C LEU A 548 7.61 8.15 -65.62
N ALA A 549 8.45 9.20 -65.63
CA ALA A 549 8.68 10.08 -66.78
C ALA A 549 9.25 9.36 -68.03
N HIS A 550 9.89 8.20 -67.84
CA HIS A 550 10.39 7.39 -68.94
C HIS A 550 9.28 6.50 -69.53
N HIS A 551 8.52 5.81 -68.67
CA HIS A 551 7.58 4.75 -69.08
C HIS A 551 6.13 5.22 -69.30
N ASP A 552 5.64 6.22 -68.55
CA ASP A 552 4.28 6.78 -68.74
C ASP A 552 4.27 8.31 -68.56
N LYS A 553 4.66 9.00 -69.63
CA LYS A 553 4.67 10.47 -69.72
C LYS A 553 3.27 11.09 -69.62
N GLU A 554 2.25 10.40 -70.11
CA GLU A 554 0.88 10.92 -70.11
C GLU A 554 0.32 10.98 -68.68
N LEU A 555 0.53 9.91 -67.90
CA LEU A 555 0.14 9.86 -66.50
C LEU A 555 0.90 10.89 -65.65
N LEU A 556 2.21 11.05 -65.87
CA LEU A 556 2.97 12.09 -65.16
C LEU A 556 2.49 13.51 -65.53
N GLN A 557 2.23 13.79 -66.80
CA GLN A 557 1.68 15.09 -67.22
C GLN A 557 0.30 15.37 -66.60
N HIS A 558 -0.55 14.35 -66.43
CA HIS A 558 -1.84 14.48 -65.75
C HIS A 558 -1.69 14.78 -64.25
N LEU A 559 -0.74 14.13 -63.56
CA LEU A 559 -0.41 14.42 -62.16
C LEU A 559 0.12 15.86 -62.00
N MET A 560 1.06 16.28 -62.85
CA MET A 560 1.61 17.64 -62.86
C MET A 560 0.52 18.70 -63.13
N LYS A 561 -0.42 18.44 -64.06
CA LYS A 561 -1.53 19.34 -64.39
C LYS A 561 -2.40 19.68 -63.18
N TYR A 562 -2.53 18.76 -62.22
CA TYR A 562 -3.29 18.97 -60.98
C TYR A 562 -2.39 19.27 -59.75
N ASN A 563 -1.12 19.67 -59.95
CA ASN A 563 -0.14 19.96 -58.91
C ASN A 563 0.12 18.78 -57.93
N VAL A 564 -0.08 17.54 -58.38
CA VAL A 564 0.18 16.34 -57.57
C VAL A 564 1.66 15.98 -57.66
N THR A 565 2.41 16.22 -56.60
CA THR A 565 3.85 15.91 -56.52
C THR A 565 4.09 14.44 -56.20
N SER A 566 5.32 13.96 -56.39
CA SER A 566 5.76 12.62 -55.97
C SER A 566 5.61 12.37 -54.46
N GLN A 567 5.56 13.42 -53.63
CA GLN A 567 5.19 13.29 -52.22
C GLN A 567 3.71 12.88 -52.00
N VAL A 568 2.79 13.18 -52.93
CA VAL A 568 1.38 12.80 -52.77
C VAL A 568 1.13 11.38 -53.30
N TYR A 569 1.72 11.01 -54.44
CA TYR A 569 1.42 9.73 -55.09
C TYR A 569 2.34 8.56 -54.71
N ALA A 570 3.60 8.83 -54.33
CA ALA A 570 4.59 7.78 -54.03
C ALA A 570 4.90 7.65 -52.54
N TRP A 571 4.97 8.76 -51.81
CA TRP A 571 5.34 8.71 -50.39
C TRP A 571 4.36 7.91 -49.50
N PRO A 572 3.01 7.99 -49.61
CA PRO A 572 2.11 7.18 -48.78
C PRO A 572 2.32 5.66 -48.94
N LEU A 573 2.66 5.23 -50.16
CA LEU A 573 2.96 3.84 -50.47
C LEU A 573 4.30 3.39 -49.85
N LEU A 574 5.30 4.27 -49.82
CA LEU A 574 6.59 4.04 -49.16
C LEU A 574 6.46 4.08 -47.63
N GLU A 575 5.85 5.11 -47.07
CA GLU A 575 5.72 5.39 -45.63
C GLU A 575 5.06 4.22 -44.88
N THR A 576 3.97 3.69 -45.45
CA THR A 576 3.23 2.56 -44.90
C THR A 576 3.77 1.19 -45.34
N LEU A 577 4.83 1.16 -46.16
CA LEU A 577 5.28 -0.03 -46.91
C LEU A 577 4.12 -0.78 -47.58
N PHE A 578 3.23 -0.06 -48.28
CA PHE A 578 1.98 -0.56 -48.88
C PHE A 578 0.95 -1.18 -47.92
N SER A 579 1.13 -1.13 -46.60
CA SER A 579 0.30 -1.90 -45.66
C SER A 579 -1.11 -1.34 -45.42
N GLU A 580 -1.35 -0.09 -45.81
CA GLU A 580 -2.67 0.54 -45.86
C GLU A 580 -3.49 0.04 -47.08
N VAL A 581 -2.84 0.08 -48.25
CA VAL A 581 -3.44 -0.13 -49.57
C VAL A 581 -3.60 -1.61 -49.93
N LEU A 582 -2.71 -2.50 -49.48
CA LEU A 582 -2.75 -3.94 -49.82
C LEU A 582 -3.35 -4.79 -48.70
N THR A 583 -3.95 -5.92 -49.06
CA THR A 583 -4.31 -6.96 -48.08
C THR A 583 -3.09 -7.75 -47.61
N ARG A 584 -3.26 -8.59 -46.59
CA ARG A 584 -2.15 -9.35 -45.98
C ARG A 584 -1.47 -10.32 -46.94
N GLU A 585 -2.23 -11.03 -47.77
CA GLU A 585 -1.69 -12.09 -48.64
C GLU A 585 -0.92 -11.48 -49.82
N GLU A 586 -1.55 -10.47 -50.41
CA GLU A 586 -0.99 -9.52 -51.37
C GLU A 586 0.34 -8.91 -50.93
N TRP A 587 0.38 -8.29 -49.74
CA TRP A 587 1.60 -7.71 -49.17
C TRP A 587 2.72 -8.74 -48.99
N LEU A 588 2.39 -9.97 -48.57
CA LEU A 588 3.38 -11.06 -48.46
C LEU A 588 3.95 -11.48 -49.82
N LYS A 589 3.15 -11.46 -50.90
CA LYS A 589 3.64 -11.74 -52.26
C LYS A 589 4.56 -10.64 -52.78
N VAL A 590 4.24 -9.38 -52.50
CA VAL A 590 5.11 -8.25 -52.83
C VAL A 590 6.45 -8.37 -52.10
N PHE A 591 6.44 -8.63 -50.79
CA PHE A 591 7.67 -8.77 -50.00
C PHE A 591 8.48 -10.05 -50.27
N ASP A 592 7.84 -11.14 -50.71
CA ASP A 592 8.55 -12.31 -51.27
C ASP A 592 9.43 -11.91 -52.46
N ASN A 593 8.96 -11.00 -53.31
CA ASN A 593 9.72 -10.52 -54.48
C ASN A 593 10.75 -9.45 -54.09
N ILE A 594 10.41 -8.50 -53.20
CA ILE A 594 11.35 -7.47 -52.72
C ILE A 594 12.59 -8.10 -52.08
N PHE A 595 12.43 -9.03 -51.14
CA PHE A 595 13.58 -9.66 -50.45
C PHE A 595 14.37 -10.64 -51.32
N SER A 596 13.86 -11.02 -52.50
CA SER A 596 14.57 -11.89 -53.45
C SER A 596 15.40 -11.11 -54.49
N ASN A 597 15.16 -9.82 -54.66
CA ASN A 597 15.79 -8.98 -55.69
C ASN A 597 16.75 -7.92 -55.07
N HIS A 598 17.29 -7.03 -55.91
CA HIS A 598 18.09 -5.86 -55.49
C HIS A 598 17.17 -4.79 -54.82
N PRO A 599 17.64 -3.98 -53.84
CA PRO A 599 16.82 -2.97 -53.18
C PRO A 599 16.05 -2.02 -54.10
N SER A 600 16.61 -1.66 -55.27
CA SER A 600 15.94 -0.86 -56.31
C SER A 600 14.59 -1.43 -56.77
N TYR A 601 14.39 -2.75 -56.68
CA TYR A 601 13.12 -3.41 -57.00
C TYR A 601 11.96 -2.88 -56.15
N PHE A 602 12.21 -2.46 -54.91
CA PHE A 602 11.17 -1.88 -54.07
C PHE A 602 10.60 -0.59 -54.68
N LEU A 603 11.45 0.29 -55.20
CA LEU A 603 11.01 1.52 -55.88
C LEU A 603 10.29 1.20 -57.20
N MET A 604 10.77 0.20 -57.96
CA MET A 604 10.09 -0.26 -59.18
C MET A 604 8.69 -0.81 -58.92
N VAL A 605 8.45 -1.48 -57.78
CA VAL A 605 7.10 -1.94 -57.41
C VAL A 605 6.16 -0.76 -57.17
N VAL A 606 6.62 0.36 -56.61
CA VAL A 606 5.78 1.55 -56.43
C VAL A 606 5.45 2.20 -57.77
N VAL A 607 6.43 2.36 -58.68
CA VAL A 607 6.18 2.88 -60.03
C VAL A 607 5.26 1.95 -60.83
N ALA A 608 5.47 0.63 -60.75
CA ALA A 608 4.57 -0.37 -61.35
C ALA A 608 3.15 -0.30 -60.78
N TYR A 609 2.99 -0.06 -59.47
CA TYR A 609 1.68 0.12 -58.86
C TYR A 609 0.94 1.33 -59.44
N ILE A 610 1.65 2.44 -59.64
CA ILE A 610 1.12 3.69 -60.23
C ILE A 610 0.75 3.46 -61.72
N ILE A 611 1.61 2.83 -62.51
CA ILE A 611 1.34 2.51 -63.92
C ILE A 611 0.16 1.54 -64.06
N CYS A 612 0.08 0.49 -63.25
CA CYS A 612 -1.07 -0.42 -63.22
C CYS A 612 -2.37 0.26 -62.76
N SER A 613 -2.29 1.40 -62.07
CA SER A 613 -3.43 2.24 -61.68
C SER A 613 -3.67 3.44 -62.61
N ARG A 614 -3.03 3.49 -63.79
CA ARG A 614 -3.24 4.53 -64.82
C ARG A 614 -4.72 4.82 -65.09
N ALA A 615 -5.55 3.78 -65.25
CA ALA A 615 -6.97 3.95 -65.58
C ALA A 615 -7.75 4.78 -64.54
N PRO A 616 -7.82 4.41 -63.24
CA PRO A 616 -8.47 5.26 -62.24
C PRO A 616 -7.76 6.61 -62.03
N LEU A 617 -6.43 6.67 -62.04
CA LEU A 617 -5.69 7.93 -61.82
C LEU A 617 -5.97 8.99 -62.90
N LEU A 618 -6.16 8.60 -64.16
CA LEU A 618 -6.56 9.52 -65.23
C LEU A 618 -8.01 10.04 -65.11
N HIS A 619 -8.85 9.41 -64.28
CA HIS A 619 -10.22 9.89 -63.99
C HIS A 619 -10.27 10.85 -62.78
N CYS A 620 -9.23 10.88 -61.94
CA CYS A 620 -9.11 11.83 -60.84
C CYS A 620 -8.88 13.25 -61.38
N ASN A 621 -9.62 14.23 -60.85
CA ASN A 621 -9.62 15.63 -61.33
C ASN A 621 -9.40 16.66 -60.21
N GLN A 622 -9.33 16.24 -58.96
CA GLN A 622 -9.01 17.07 -57.80
C GLN A 622 -7.87 16.44 -57.01
N THR A 623 -7.03 17.26 -56.35
CA THR A 623 -5.92 16.78 -55.51
C THR A 623 -6.38 15.79 -54.42
N ALA A 624 -7.54 16.06 -53.82
CA ALA A 624 -8.17 15.21 -52.82
C ALA A 624 -8.55 13.81 -53.35
N ASP A 625 -8.86 13.67 -54.66
CA ASP A 625 -9.14 12.36 -55.27
C ASP A 625 -7.89 11.47 -55.25
N PHE A 626 -6.71 12.06 -55.49
CA PHE A 626 -5.43 11.37 -55.47
C PHE A 626 -5.02 11.00 -54.04
N GLU A 627 -5.12 11.94 -53.09
CA GLU A 627 -4.88 11.67 -51.66
C GLU A 627 -5.78 10.52 -51.16
N TYR A 628 -7.07 10.57 -51.50
CA TYR A 628 -8.00 9.47 -51.19
C TYR A 628 -7.55 8.15 -51.82
N PHE A 629 -7.18 8.15 -53.11
CA PHE A 629 -6.76 6.94 -53.83
C PHE A 629 -5.55 6.24 -53.20
N PHE A 630 -4.54 6.99 -52.73
CA PHE A 630 -3.31 6.41 -52.17
C PHE A 630 -3.42 6.01 -50.70
N HIS A 631 -4.46 6.43 -49.98
CA HIS A 631 -4.79 5.97 -48.62
C HIS A 631 -5.89 4.89 -48.58
N HIS A 632 -6.44 4.47 -49.73
CA HIS A 632 -7.51 3.47 -49.79
C HIS A 632 -7.11 2.23 -50.60
N ARG A 633 -7.86 1.14 -50.42
CA ARG A 633 -7.60 -0.14 -51.10
C ARG A 633 -8.18 -0.14 -52.51
N ASN A 634 -7.32 -0.33 -53.49
CA ASN A 634 -7.68 -0.36 -54.90
C ASN A 634 -7.73 -1.79 -55.44
N ASN A 635 -8.68 -2.07 -56.34
CA ASN A 635 -8.87 -3.39 -56.93
C ASN A 635 -7.88 -3.64 -58.08
N LEU A 636 -6.66 -4.08 -57.75
CA LEU A 636 -5.57 -4.33 -58.71
C LEU A 636 -5.03 -5.76 -58.54
N ASP A 637 -4.85 -6.48 -59.65
CA ASP A 637 -4.17 -7.79 -59.61
C ASP A 637 -2.67 -7.57 -59.41
N ILE A 638 -2.18 -7.89 -58.21
CA ILE A 638 -0.77 -7.77 -57.84
C ILE A 638 0.13 -8.66 -58.69
N ASN A 639 -0.37 -9.75 -59.27
CA ASN A 639 0.43 -10.55 -60.19
C ASN A 639 0.74 -9.79 -61.49
N VAL A 640 -0.10 -8.81 -61.88
CA VAL A 640 0.20 -7.86 -62.96
C VAL A 640 1.22 -6.83 -62.47
N VAL A 641 1.03 -6.22 -61.30
CA VAL A 641 1.99 -5.26 -60.71
C VAL A 641 3.39 -5.87 -60.55
N ILE A 642 3.51 -7.12 -60.13
CA ILE A 642 4.80 -7.83 -60.00
C ILE A 642 5.44 -8.08 -61.37
N LYS A 643 4.65 -8.49 -62.38
CA LYS A 643 5.17 -8.66 -63.75
C LYS A 643 5.66 -7.33 -64.32
N GLU A 644 4.90 -6.26 -64.11
CA GLU A 644 5.25 -4.92 -64.54
C GLU A 644 6.51 -4.42 -63.82
N ALA A 645 6.65 -4.66 -62.52
CA ALA A 645 7.87 -4.32 -61.77
C ALA A 645 9.12 -5.05 -62.31
N TYR A 646 9.00 -6.33 -62.71
CA TYR A 646 10.07 -7.04 -63.41
C TYR A 646 10.31 -6.47 -64.82
N HIS A 647 9.27 -6.06 -65.55
CA HIS A 647 9.42 -5.41 -66.85
C HIS A 647 10.17 -4.07 -66.72
N LEU A 648 9.80 -3.20 -65.77
CA LEU A 648 10.47 -1.94 -65.48
C LEU A 648 11.95 -2.13 -65.11
N MET A 649 12.30 -3.17 -64.34
CA MET A 649 13.69 -3.52 -64.03
C MET A 649 14.51 -3.90 -65.27
N GLU A 650 13.90 -4.52 -66.28
CA GLU A 650 14.57 -4.94 -67.53
C GLU A 650 14.54 -3.84 -68.61
N ALA A 651 13.53 -2.97 -68.60
CA ALA A 651 13.28 -1.95 -69.63
C ALA A 651 13.83 -0.55 -69.30
N THR A 652 14.09 -0.22 -68.03
CA THR A 652 14.60 1.10 -67.65
C THR A 652 16.10 1.22 -67.97
N PRO A 653 16.56 2.27 -68.69
CA PRO A 653 17.98 2.45 -69.00
C PRO A 653 18.83 2.74 -67.76
N LEU A 654 20.09 2.28 -67.76
CA LEU A 654 21.02 2.34 -66.62
C LEU A 654 21.29 3.76 -66.08
N ASP A 655 21.12 4.80 -66.89
CA ASP A 655 21.28 6.19 -66.44
C ASP A 655 20.14 6.69 -65.54
N ILE A 656 18.93 6.12 -65.70
CA ILE A 656 17.73 6.46 -64.91
C ILE A 656 17.47 5.38 -63.83
N HIS A 657 18.03 4.18 -64.01
CA HIS A 657 17.75 3.03 -63.15
C HIS A 657 18.25 3.25 -61.69
N PRO A 658 17.38 3.16 -60.66
CA PRO A 658 17.73 3.47 -59.27
C PRO A 658 18.89 2.65 -58.67
N GLN A 659 19.23 1.48 -59.25
CA GLN A 659 20.42 0.71 -58.85
C GLN A 659 21.74 1.47 -59.01
N ARG A 660 21.81 2.50 -59.86
CA ARG A 660 23.03 3.34 -59.96
C ARG A 660 23.24 4.22 -58.72
N MET A 661 22.18 4.53 -57.98
CA MET A 661 22.19 5.46 -56.85
C MET A 661 21.94 4.78 -55.49
N LEU A 662 21.72 3.47 -55.46
CA LEU A 662 21.48 2.68 -54.25
C LEU A 662 22.61 1.67 -54.10
N ASP A 663 23.14 1.53 -52.87
CA ASP A 663 24.13 0.51 -52.52
C ASP A 663 23.51 -0.91 -52.67
N ASP A 664 24.34 -1.88 -53.07
CA ASP A 664 23.99 -3.31 -53.05
C ASP A 664 23.58 -3.78 -51.64
N PHE A 665 22.84 -4.90 -51.56
CA PHE A 665 22.38 -5.44 -50.27
C PHE A 665 23.55 -5.90 -49.38
N ILE A 666 23.67 -5.28 -48.19
CA ILE A 666 24.67 -5.60 -47.16
C ILE A 666 23.95 -6.19 -45.92
N PRO A 667 24.30 -7.42 -45.48
CA PRO A 667 23.72 -8.01 -44.28
C PRO A 667 24.21 -7.32 -43.00
N LEU A 668 23.39 -7.34 -41.95
CA LEU A 668 23.76 -6.77 -40.64
C LEU A 668 24.97 -7.51 -40.04
N THR A 669 25.87 -6.75 -39.41
CA THR A 669 27.07 -7.27 -38.76
C THR A 669 26.75 -8.24 -37.62
N LYS A 670 27.55 -9.30 -37.48
CA LYS A 670 27.42 -10.28 -36.39
C LYS A 670 28.12 -9.80 -35.13
N GLY A 671 27.51 -10.04 -33.97
CA GLY A 671 28.00 -9.64 -32.65
C GLY A 671 27.50 -8.27 -32.19
N GLN A 672 27.61 -7.25 -33.04
CA GLN A 672 27.14 -5.87 -32.77
C GLN A 672 26.39 -5.31 -33.98
N TYR A 673 25.44 -4.41 -33.74
CA TYR A 673 24.73 -3.70 -34.82
C TYR A 673 25.55 -2.50 -35.33
N PRO A 674 25.50 -2.20 -36.64
CA PRO A 674 26.28 -1.11 -37.21
C PRO A 674 25.75 0.25 -36.71
N VAL A 675 26.63 1.26 -36.58
CA VAL A 675 26.21 2.60 -36.15
C VAL A 675 25.50 3.31 -37.29
N PHE A 676 24.20 3.58 -37.14
CA PHE A 676 23.41 4.30 -38.14
C PHE A 676 23.66 5.80 -38.04
N ASN A 677 24.33 6.37 -39.05
CA ASN A 677 24.79 7.77 -39.11
C ASN A 677 24.30 8.55 -40.36
N LYS A 678 23.48 7.94 -41.25
CA LYS A 678 23.05 8.54 -42.52
C LYS A 678 21.89 9.57 -42.31
N TYR A 679 22.07 10.59 -41.48
CA TYR A 679 21.09 11.68 -41.22
C TYR A 679 21.72 12.96 -40.62
N PRO A 680 21.04 14.13 -40.67
CA PRO A 680 21.46 15.39 -40.03
C PRO A 680 21.49 15.32 -38.50
N LYS A 681 22.64 14.94 -37.91
CA LYS A 681 22.79 14.77 -36.46
C LYS A 681 22.38 16.00 -35.65
N PHE A 682 22.83 17.20 -36.04
CA PHE A 682 22.54 18.45 -35.33
C PHE A 682 21.03 18.69 -35.10
N ILE A 683 20.19 18.40 -36.10
CA ILE A 683 18.73 18.58 -36.00
C ILE A 683 18.13 17.57 -35.02
N VAL A 684 18.56 16.30 -35.10
CA VAL A 684 18.07 15.22 -34.23
C VAL A 684 18.54 15.41 -32.79
N ASP A 685 19.80 15.82 -32.58
CA ASP A 685 20.37 16.08 -31.27
C ASP A 685 19.65 17.26 -30.59
N TYR A 686 19.34 18.32 -31.33
CA TYR A 686 18.52 19.45 -30.85
C TYR A 686 17.09 19.01 -30.45
N GLN A 687 16.41 18.23 -31.29
CA GLN A 687 15.08 17.70 -30.97
C GLN A 687 15.09 16.77 -29.75
N THR A 688 16.14 15.94 -29.63
CA THR A 688 16.33 15.04 -28.49
C THR A 688 16.55 15.82 -27.19
N GLN A 689 17.37 16.88 -27.23
CA GLN A 689 17.61 17.76 -26.08
C GLN A 689 16.34 18.51 -25.65
N GLU A 690 15.58 19.10 -26.58
CA GLU A 690 14.37 19.84 -26.24
C GLU A 690 13.27 18.91 -25.68
N ARG A 691 13.14 17.68 -26.22
CA ARG A 691 12.25 16.65 -25.66
C ARG A 691 12.65 16.22 -24.24
N GLU A 692 13.95 16.05 -24.00
CA GLU A 692 14.46 15.69 -22.67
C GLU A 692 14.29 16.83 -21.66
N ARG A 693 14.45 18.09 -22.10
CA ARG A 693 14.15 19.28 -21.31
C ARG A 693 12.67 19.36 -20.92
N ILE A 694 11.75 19.23 -21.89
CA ILE A 694 10.29 19.21 -21.62
C ILE A 694 9.95 18.10 -20.60
N ARG A 695 10.60 16.93 -20.70
CA ARG A 695 10.42 15.83 -19.74
C ARG A 695 10.93 16.16 -18.34
N GLN A 696 12.03 16.90 -18.22
CA GLN A 696 12.56 17.35 -16.93
C GLN A 696 11.62 18.39 -16.29
N ASP A 697 11.16 19.37 -17.07
CA ASP A 697 10.16 20.36 -16.65
C ASP A 697 8.84 19.69 -16.19
N GLU A 698 8.35 18.67 -16.91
CA GLU A 698 7.17 17.88 -16.51
C GLU A 698 7.38 17.14 -15.17
N ILE A 699 8.57 16.58 -14.93
CA ILE A 699 8.88 15.85 -13.70
C ILE A 699 9.02 16.81 -12.51
N GLU A 700 9.63 17.97 -12.72
CA GLU A 700 9.71 19.03 -11.71
C GLU A 700 8.31 19.52 -11.34
N TYR A 701 7.47 19.85 -12.33
CA TYR A 701 6.07 20.24 -12.12
C TYR A 701 5.25 19.18 -11.35
N LEU A 702 5.45 17.88 -11.64
CA LEU A 702 4.80 16.80 -10.90
C LEU A 702 5.29 16.69 -9.45
N ARG A 703 6.57 16.94 -9.18
CA ARG A 703 7.14 16.97 -7.82
C ARG A 703 6.63 18.18 -7.02
N GLU A 704 6.63 19.38 -7.62
CA GLU A 704 6.05 20.58 -7.02
C GLU A 704 4.58 20.36 -6.64
N ARG A 705 3.81 19.72 -7.52
CA ARG A 705 2.40 19.37 -7.27
C ARG A 705 2.23 18.37 -6.12
N GLN A 706 3.13 17.40 -5.98
CA GLN A 706 3.12 16.47 -4.84
C GLN A 706 3.45 17.19 -3.53
N LEU A 707 4.50 18.02 -3.52
CA LEU A 707 4.86 18.86 -2.37
C LEU A 707 3.73 19.81 -1.95
N ALA A 708 3.07 20.46 -2.90
CA ALA A 708 1.90 21.30 -2.63
C ALA A 708 0.79 20.50 -1.95
N HIS A 709 0.49 19.28 -2.42
CA HIS A 709 -0.53 18.44 -1.81
C HIS A 709 -0.14 17.92 -0.42
N GLU A 710 1.14 17.59 -0.18
CA GLU A 710 1.62 17.23 1.17
C GLU A 710 1.54 18.42 2.14
N LEU A 711 1.79 19.64 1.67
CA LEU A 711 1.62 20.86 2.47
C LEU A 711 0.15 21.16 2.76
N GLU A 712 -0.76 20.93 1.80
CA GLU A 712 -2.21 21.00 2.01
C GLU A 712 -2.66 20.01 3.09
N VAL A 713 -2.23 18.75 3.02
CA VAL A 713 -2.58 17.72 4.02
C VAL A 713 -2.09 18.10 5.42
N LYS A 714 -0.84 18.55 5.56
CA LYS A 714 -0.30 19.03 6.85
C LYS A 714 -1.05 20.25 7.40
N ALA A 715 -1.47 21.17 6.53
CA ALA A 715 -2.30 22.30 6.93
C ALA A 715 -3.70 21.86 7.43
N TRP A 716 -4.28 20.81 6.84
CA TRP A 716 -5.51 20.19 7.33
C TRP A 716 -5.32 19.44 8.66
N GLU A 717 -4.20 18.74 8.85
CA GLU A 717 -3.86 18.07 10.10
C GLU A 717 -3.73 19.07 11.25
N HIS A 718 -2.91 20.12 11.09
CA HIS A 718 -2.79 21.18 12.10
C HIS A 718 -4.11 21.87 12.41
N LYS A 719 -4.93 22.16 11.38
CA LYS A 719 -6.26 22.74 11.61
C LYS A 719 -7.17 21.80 12.43
N ALA A 720 -7.10 20.49 12.21
CA ALA A 720 -7.84 19.52 13.00
C ALA A 720 -7.31 19.38 14.44
N GLU A 721 -6.00 19.52 14.65
CA GLU A 721 -5.37 19.60 15.98
C GLU A 721 -5.84 20.85 16.74
N ASP A 722 -5.83 22.02 16.10
CA ASP A 722 -6.33 23.28 16.64
C ASP A 722 -7.82 23.17 17.02
N GLU A 723 -8.67 22.68 16.12
CA GLU A 723 -10.10 22.46 16.41
C GLU A 723 -10.32 21.48 17.59
N ALA A 724 -9.50 20.44 17.69
CA ALA A 724 -9.56 19.49 18.81
C ALA A 724 -9.04 20.10 20.13
N TRP A 725 -8.09 21.03 20.08
CA TRP A 725 -7.59 21.78 21.23
C TRP A 725 -8.65 22.76 21.75
N TYR A 726 -9.29 23.54 20.86
CA TYR A 726 -10.37 24.45 21.24
C TYR A 726 -11.55 23.71 21.90
N ARG A 727 -11.98 22.56 21.35
CA ARG A 727 -13.05 21.74 21.97
C ARG A 727 -12.69 21.23 23.36
N LYS A 728 -11.42 20.86 23.61
CA LYS A 728 -10.97 20.49 24.96
C LYS A 728 -11.02 21.67 25.91
N GLN A 729 -10.64 22.86 25.45
CA GLN A 729 -10.65 24.06 26.28
C GLN A 729 -12.07 24.53 26.63
N GLU A 730 -13.01 24.39 25.70
CA GLU A 730 -14.44 24.64 25.93
C GLU A 730 -15.00 23.68 27.01
N ILE A 731 -14.74 22.37 26.90
CA ILE A 731 -15.16 21.38 27.92
C ILE A 731 -14.53 21.66 29.29
N LEU A 732 -13.27 22.13 29.34
CA LEU A 732 -12.63 22.52 30.60
C LEU A 732 -13.27 23.76 31.23
N LEU A 733 -13.66 24.76 30.44
CA LEU A 733 -14.39 25.94 30.90
C LEU A 733 -15.78 25.56 31.42
N GLU A 734 -16.53 24.73 30.69
CA GLU A 734 -17.84 24.21 31.15
C GLU A 734 -17.72 23.47 32.49
N ALA A 735 -16.69 22.63 32.64
CA ALA A 735 -16.43 21.91 33.89
C ALA A 735 -16.05 22.85 35.05
N GLU A 736 -15.31 23.93 34.78
CA GLU A 736 -15.00 24.94 35.80
C GLU A 736 -16.25 25.74 36.20
N GLU A 737 -17.11 26.13 35.25
CA GLU A 737 -18.38 26.79 35.54
C GLU A 737 -19.32 25.90 36.36
N GLN A 738 -19.44 24.62 36.01
CA GLN A 738 -20.21 23.65 36.80
C GLN A 738 -19.66 23.55 38.22
N ARG A 739 -18.33 23.49 38.39
CA ARG A 739 -17.69 23.46 39.71
C ARG A 739 -17.97 24.74 40.52
N ARG A 740 -17.95 25.91 39.88
CA ARG A 740 -18.29 27.19 40.53
C ARG A 740 -19.76 27.24 40.97
N LYS A 741 -20.68 26.73 40.15
CA LYS A 741 -22.12 26.62 40.50
C LYS A 741 -22.34 25.70 41.71
N VAL A 742 -21.74 24.51 41.72
CA VAL A 742 -21.83 23.58 42.86
C VAL A 742 -21.22 24.18 44.14
N LEU A 743 -20.11 24.91 44.05
CA LEU A 743 -19.53 25.60 45.20
C LEU A 743 -20.47 26.69 45.76
N LEU A 744 -21.09 27.49 44.90
CA LEU A 744 -22.09 28.49 45.31
C LEU A 744 -23.30 27.85 46.00
N GLU A 745 -23.85 26.77 45.44
CA GLU A 745 -24.97 26.04 46.05
C GLU A 745 -24.63 25.46 47.44
N GLU A 746 -23.40 24.96 47.63
CA GLU A 746 -22.95 24.47 48.94
C GLU A 746 -22.68 25.63 49.93
N GLU A 747 -22.15 26.77 49.47
CA GLU A 747 -22.00 27.96 50.30
C GLU A 747 -23.35 28.52 50.76
N GLU A 748 -24.37 28.55 49.89
CA GLU A 748 -25.74 28.93 50.23
C GLU A 748 -26.35 27.98 51.28
N LYS A 749 -26.24 26.65 51.08
CA LYS A 749 -26.69 25.65 52.07
C LYS A 749 -25.99 25.83 53.43
N LEU A 750 -24.68 26.10 53.44
CA LEU A 750 -23.91 26.38 54.65
C LEU A 750 -24.33 27.71 55.31
N ALA A 751 -24.63 28.73 54.52
CA ALA A 751 -25.13 30.02 55.01
C ALA A 751 -26.52 29.85 55.65
N GLU A 752 -27.44 29.11 55.02
CA GLU A 752 -28.73 28.77 55.61
C GLU A 752 -28.59 28.00 56.92
N GLN A 753 -27.74 26.97 56.97
CA GLN A 753 -27.49 26.21 58.20
C GLN A 753 -26.96 27.12 59.31
N ARG A 754 -26.02 28.02 59.00
CA ARG A 754 -25.51 29.03 59.95
C ARG A 754 -26.60 29.99 60.43
N GLN A 755 -27.50 30.43 59.54
CA GLN A 755 -28.64 31.28 59.92
C GLN A 755 -29.64 30.54 60.82
N ARG A 756 -29.98 29.29 60.50
CA ARG A 756 -30.87 28.43 61.32
C ARG A 756 -30.27 28.19 62.72
N LEU A 757 -28.97 27.85 62.80
CA LEU A 757 -28.26 27.69 64.06
C LEU A 757 -28.18 29.02 64.86
N ALA A 758 -27.98 30.15 64.19
CA ALA A 758 -28.01 31.47 64.82
C ALA A 758 -29.41 31.82 65.37
N ALA A 759 -30.49 31.46 64.67
CA ALA A 759 -31.86 31.63 65.14
C ALA A 759 -32.13 30.79 66.40
N VAL A 760 -31.81 29.49 66.37
CA VAL A 760 -31.95 28.60 67.54
C VAL A 760 -31.11 29.11 68.73
N LYS A 761 -29.89 29.60 68.48
CA LYS A 761 -29.05 30.20 69.54
C LYS A 761 -29.67 31.48 70.13
N ARG A 762 -30.33 32.31 69.33
CA ARG A 762 -31.08 33.49 69.81
C ARG A 762 -32.29 33.06 70.64
N GLU A 763 -33.07 32.09 70.20
CA GLU A 763 -34.23 31.58 70.95
C GLU A 763 -33.83 30.99 72.31
N LEU A 764 -32.75 30.18 72.35
CA LEU A 764 -32.20 29.66 73.60
C LEU A 764 -31.76 30.80 74.54
N LYS A 765 -31.11 31.84 74.01
CA LYS A 765 -30.70 33.02 74.79
C LYS A 765 -31.91 33.80 75.33
N VAL A 766 -32.98 33.92 74.56
CA VAL A 766 -34.25 34.54 75.01
C VAL A 766 -34.90 33.71 76.12
N ARG A 767 -34.94 32.37 76.00
CA ARG A 767 -35.47 31.49 77.05
C ARG A 767 -34.64 31.56 78.35
N GLU A 768 -33.31 31.59 78.23
CA GLU A 768 -32.39 31.78 79.37
C GLU A 768 -32.69 33.11 80.09
N LEU A 769 -32.81 34.21 79.35
CA LEU A 769 -33.16 35.53 79.90
C LEU A 769 -34.56 35.54 80.54
N GLN A 770 -35.56 34.89 79.93
CA GLN A 770 -36.90 34.76 80.49
C GLN A 770 -36.91 33.99 81.83
N LEU A 771 -36.09 32.95 81.97
CA LEU A 771 -35.94 32.20 83.22
C LEU A 771 -35.25 33.04 84.31
N LEU A 772 -34.24 33.83 83.95
CA LEU A 772 -33.56 34.76 84.85
C LEU A 772 -34.48 35.92 85.29
N ASP A 773 -35.28 36.47 84.38
CA ASP A 773 -36.28 37.49 84.72
C ASP A 773 -37.41 36.89 85.59
N ALA A 774 -37.83 35.64 85.33
CA ALA A 774 -38.81 34.96 86.15
C ALA A 774 -38.29 34.67 87.58
N SER A 775 -37.02 34.31 87.75
CA SER A 775 -36.42 34.14 89.08
C SER A 775 -36.24 35.49 89.80
N ARG A 776 -35.77 36.52 89.09
CA ARG A 776 -35.66 37.90 89.61
C ARG A 776 -37.00 38.47 90.06
N ARG A 777 -38.08 38.25 89.29
CA ARG A 777 -39.45 38.64 89.68
C ARG A 777 -39.95 37.90 90.91
N ARG A 778 -39.69 36.59 91.04
CA ARG A 778 -40.02 35.82 92.27
C ARG A 778 -39.26 36.36 93.48
N PHE A 779 -37.98 36.66 93.35
CA PHE A 779 -37.17 37.23 94.43
C PHE A 779 -37.65 38.62 94.86
N LEU A 780 -37.93 39.52 93.90
CA LEU A 780 -38.50 40.84 94.19
C LEU A 780 -39.86 40.74 94.89
N LYS A 781 -40.73 39.83 94.44
CA LYS A 781 -42.02 39.59 95.10
C LYS A 781 -41.84 39.08 96.53
N TYR A 782 -40.93 38.13 96.76
CA TYR A 782 -40.61 37.64 98.09
C TYR A 782 -40.10 38.76 99.02
N GLN A 783 -39.26 39.69 98.54
CA GLN A 783 -38.86 40.87 99.31
C GLN A 783 -40.03 41.83 99.61
N GLN A 784 -40.96 42.01 98.67
CA GLN A 784 -42.16 42.81 98.90
C GLN A 784 -43.06 42.15 99.96
N ASP A 785 -43.29 40.83 99.87
CA ASP A 785 -44.09 40.06 100.81
C ASP A 785 -43.48 40.12 102.24
N GLN A 786 -42.16 40.02 102.37
CA GLN A 786 -41.45 40.19 103.66
C GLN A 786 -41.68 41.59 104.26
N ARG A 787 -41.46 42.66 103.48
CA ARG A 787 -41.72 44.04 103.94
C ARG A 787 -43.19 44.27 104.29
N GLN A 788 -44.11 43.63 103.56
CA GLN A 788 -45.54 43.72 103.84
C GLN A 788 -45.89 43.02 105.16
N MET A 789 -45.27 41.87 105.47
CA MET A 789 -45.41 41.22 106.79
C MET A 789 -44.84 42.07 107.93
N GLU A 790 -43.70 42.72 107.72
CA GLU A 790 -43.12 43.66 108.71
C GLU A 790 -44.04 44.88 108.95
N LEU A 791 -44.57 45.49 107.89
CA LEU A 791 -45.53 46.59 107.99
C LEU A 791 -46.83 46.16 108.69
N ASN A 792 -47.35 44.96 108.39
CA ASN A 792 -48.52 44.43 109.09
C ASN A 792 -48.24 44.20 110.58
N ARG A 793 -47.07 43.63 110.94
CA ARG A 793 -46.65 43.46 112.33
C ARG A 793 -46.52 44.80 113.07
N LEU A 794 -45.96 45.82 112.41
CA LEU A 794 -45.86 47.18 112.98
C LEU A 794 -47.25 47.81 113.15
N ASN A 795 -48.16 47.62 112.20
CA ASN A 795 -49.56 48.06 112.32
C ASN A 795 -50.27 47.35 113.48
N ASP A 796 -50.11 46.05 113.67
CA ASP A 796 -50.68 45.32 114.81
C ASP A 796 -50.12 45.81 116.16
N GLU A 797 -48.86 46.25 116.20
CA GLU A 797 -48.24 46.84 117.38
C GLU A 797 -48.75 48.28 117.63
N ILE A 798 -48.98 49.06 116.56
CA ILE A 798 -49.63 50.38 116.64
C ILE A 798 -51.08 50.25 117.12
N ILE A 799 -51.85 49.28 116.60
CA ILE A 799 -53.22 48.99 117.01
C ILE A 799 -53.26 48.57 118.48
N ARG A 800 -52.34 47.70 118.93
CA ARG A 800 -52.20 47.38 120.36
C ARG A 800 -51.86 48.60 121.21
N LYS A 801 -50.91 49.44 120.81
CA LYS A 801 -50.56 50.70 121.52
C LYS A 801 -51.64 51.78 121.42
N ALA A 802 -52.55 51.71 120.45
CA ALA A 802 -53.74 52.55 120.39
C ALA A 802 -54.80 52.04 121.37
N SER A 803 -55.08 50.73 121.37
CA SER A 803 -56.00 50.09 122.32
C SER A 803 -55.58 50.30 123.78
N MET A 804 -54.28 50.16 124.10
CA MET A 804 -53.77 50.44 125.45
C MET A 804 -53.98 51.91 125.85
N ARG A 805 -53.70 52.86 124.95
CA ARG A 805 -53.96 54.30 125.22
C ARG A 805 -55.44 54.63 125.33
N GLU A 806 -56.30 53.90 124.64
CA GLU A 806 -57.75 54.05 124.77
C GLU A 806 -58.26 53.49 126.12
N GLN A 807 -57.67 52.39 126.60
CA GLN A 807 -57.91 51.86 127.95
C GLN A 807 -57.39 52.80 129.05
N GLU A 808 -56.19 53.38 128.88
CA GLU A 808 -55.66 54.41 129.79
C GLU A 808 -56.59 55.65 129.83
N ARG A 809 -57.08 56.11 128.68
CA ARG A 809 -58.07 57.21 128.61
C ARG A 809 -59.37 56.83 129.30
N ALA A 810 -59.91 55.64 129.05
CA ALA A 810 -61.12 55.16 129.71
C ALA A 810 -60.95 55.10 131.25
N ALA A 811 -59.80 54.66 131.73
CA ALA A 811 -59.47 54.69 133.16
C ALA A 811 -59.40 56.13 133.70
N THR A 812 -58.79 57.09 132.99
CA THR A 812 -58.78 58.50 133.43
C THR A 812 -60.16 59.15 133.40
N VAL A 813 -61.06 58.73 132.51
CA VAL A 813 -62.47 59.17 132.50
C VAL A 813 -63.20 58.60 133.72
N GLN A 814 -62.98 57.31 134.03
CA GLN A 814 -63.53 56.68 135.25
C GLN A 814 -63.01 57.34 136.53
N ASP A 815 -61.73 57.73 136.61
CA ASP A 815 -61.18 58.49 137.74
C ASP A 815 -61.84 59.89 137.88
N VAL A 816 -62.24 60.52 136.76
CA VAL A 816 -62.97 61.80 136.78
C VAL A 816 -64.42 61.60 137.24
N GLU A 817 -65.08 60.52 136.80
CA GLU A 817 -66.43 60.15 137.28
C GLU A 817 -66.41 59.79 138.78
N VAL A 818 -65.41 59.04 139.24
CA VAL A 818 -65.19 58.73 140.66
C VAL A 818 -64.98 60.02 141.47
N ARG A 819 -64.14 60.95 141.00
CA ARG A 819 -63.97 62.26 141.66
C ARG A 819 -65.24 63.10 141.70
N TRP A 820 -66.08 63.00 140.68
CA TRP A 820 -67.38 63.69 140.66
C TRP A 820 -68.35 63.08 141.69
N MET A 821 -68.39 61.76 141.77
CA MET A 821 -69.15 61.03 142.82
C MET A 821 -68.58 61.23 144.22
N GLU A 822 -67.27 61.39 144.38
CA GLU A 822 -66.62 61.77 145.65
C GLU A 822 -67.02 63.20 146.08
N LEU A 823 -67.15 64.14 145.15
CA LEU A 823 -67.56 65.52 145.43
C LEU A 823 -69.04 65.60 145.83
N GLU A 824 -69.90 64.82 145.17
CA GLU A 824 -71.31 64.68 145.52
C GLU A 824 -71.50 63.93 146.86
N SER A 825 -70.67 62.92 147.12
CA SER A 825 -70.56 62.23 148.42
C SER A 825 -70.07 63.18 149.52
N GLN A 826 -69.05 64.01 149.27
CA GLN A 826 -68.56 65.02 150.24
C GLN A 826 -69.63 66.04 150.61
N ARG A 827 -70.49 66.42 149.66
CA ARG A 827 -71.66 67.29 149.92
C ARG A 827 -72.67 66.62 150.86
N GLN A 828 -72.98 65.34 150.65
CA GLN A 828 -73.87 64.56 151.54
C GLN A 828 -73.21 64.25 152.89
N LEU A 829 -71.89 64.05 152.91
CA LEU A 829 -71.11 63.84 154.12
C LEU A 829 -71.05 65.10 154.98
N PHE A 830 -71.02 66.31 154.40
CA PHE A 830 -71.08 67.56 155.18
C PHE A 830 -72.41 67.70 155.95
N GLU A 831 -73.53 67.32 155.33
CA GLU A 831 -74.85 67.26 155.99
C GLU A 831 -74.90 66.16 157.08
N GLN A 832 -74.23 65.02 156.87
CA GLN A 832 -74.15 63.95 157.86
C GLN A 832 -73.14 64.22 159.00
N HIS A 833 -72.05 64.96 158.76
CA HIS A 833 -71.05 65.29 159.78
C HIS A 833 -71.60 66.22 160.85
N LEU A 834 -72.48 67.16 160.49
CA LEU A 834 -73.21 68.00 161.45
C LEU A 834 -74.04 67.18 162.47
N ILE A 835 -74.39 65.94 162.13
CA ILE A 835 -75.17 65.02 162.98
C ILE A 835 -74.25 63.95 163.62
N LYS A 836 -73.25 63.44 162.90
CA LYS A 836 -72.34 62.37 163.37
C LYS A 836 -71.21 62.85 164.29
N ASP A 837 -70.88 64.14 164.31
CA ASP A 837 -69.95 64.69 165.31
C ASP A 837 -70.52 64.65 166.75
N GLN A 838 -71.78 64.23 166.93
CA GLN A 838 -72.35 63.83 168.24
C GLN A 838 -72.08 62.36 168.61
N GLU A 839 -71.72 61.50 167.65
CA GLU A 839 -71.62 60.05 167.82
C GLU A 839 -70.19 59.49 167.75
N THR A 840 -69.24 60.25 167.21
CA THR A 840 -67.79 59.94 167.16
C THR A 840 -67.10 59.81 168.53
N ALA A 841 -67.84 59.98 169.63
CA ALA A 841 -67.39 59.68 170.99
C ALA A 841 -67.38 58.17 171.35
N LYS A 842 -67.76 57.27 170.43
CA LYS A 842 -67.87 55.82 170.70
C LYS A 842 -67.01 54.94 169.78
N LYS A 843 -65.76 54.73 170.23
CA LYS A 843 -64.97 53.49 170.09
C LYS A 843 -64.57 53.11 168.65
N GLU A 844 -63.29 53.13 168.29
CA GLU A 844 -62.22 52.21 168.75
C GLU A 844 -62.48 50.72 168.43
N MET A 845 -61.38 50.04 168.06
CA MET A 845 -61.15 48.59 168.14
C MET A 845 -61.68 47.70 167.01
N LYS A 846 -60.86 47.56 165.95
CA LYS A 846 -60.31 46.30 165.37
C LYS A 846 -59.70 46.63 164.00
N GLU A 847 -58.39 46.74 163.84
CA GLU A 847 -57.34 45.71 164.03
C GLU A 847 -57.63 44.40 163.28
N GLU A 848 -56.92 44.30 162.15
CA GLU A 848 -56.02 43.19 161.78
C GLU A 848 -56.57 41.79 161.47
N VAL A 849 -55.66 40.97 160.91
CA VAL A 849 -55.78 39.54 160.59
C VAL A 849 -56.59 39.24 159.33
N ASP A 850 -55.93 39.08 158.17
CA ASP A 850 -55.44 37.74 157.81
C ASP A 850 -54.48 37.71 156.61
N ALA A 851 -53.54 36.76 156.61
CA ALA A 851 -52.54 36.59 155.56
C ALA A 851 -52.22 35.11 155.28
N HIS A 852 -51.62 34.83 154.11
CA HIS A 852 -50.94 33.57 153.72
C HIS A 852 -51.75 32.28 153.44
N ARG A 853 -51.95 31.99 152.15
CA ARG A 853 -51.80 30.63 151.54
C ARG A 853 -51.11 30.78 150.17
N ARG A 854 -49.80 30.49 150.03
CA ARG A 854 -49.18 29.18 149.61
C ARG A 854 -49.73 28.73 148.25
N LYS A 855 -48.97 28.64 147.14
CA LYS A 855 -47.68 27.96 146.82
C LYS A 855 -47.79 26.42 146.87
N VAL A 856 -47.18 25.77 145.86
CA VAL A 856 -47.14 24.31 145.52
C VAL A 856 -48.23 23.88 144.53
N ASP A 857 -47.79 23.50 143.32
CA ASP A 857 -47.89 22.12 142.83
C ASP A 857 -46.72 21.84 141.86
N LEU A 858 -46.08 20.70 142.03
CA LEU A 858 -44.96 20.17 141.24
C LEU A 858 -45.46 18.98 140.40
N GLU A 859 -44.72 18.67 139.34
CA GLU A 859 -44.48 17.32 138.80
C GLU A 859 -45.67 16.37 138.58
N ASP A 860 -45.87 15.92 137.34
CA ASP A 860 -46.41 14.58 137.10
C ASP A 860 -45.85 13.88 135.85
N HIS A 861 -45.07 12.82 136.10
CA HIS A 861 -45.04 11.52 135.41
C HIS A 861 -45.11 11.50 133.86
N LEU A 862 -44.05 11.15 133.10
CA LEU A 862 -43.17 9.96 133.18
C LEU A 862 -43.96 8.64 133.07
N VAL A 863 -43.43 7.72 132.26
CA VAL A 863 -43.93 6.34 132.02
C VAL A 863 -45.16 6.21 131.10
N GLN A 864 -44.90 6.24 129.78
CA GLN A 864 -45.45 5.17 128.93
C GLN A 864 -44.51 4.68 127.81
N ARG A 865 -43.72 3.66 128.20
CA ARG A 865 -43.57 2.40 127.45
C ARG A 865 -42.38 2.24 126.48
N LEU A 866 -41.18 2.17 127.06
CA LEU A 866 -40.05 1.38 126.56
C LEU A 866 -40.35 -0.14 126.58
N MET A 867 -41.35 -0.60 125.81
CA MET A 867 -41.62 -2.04 125.62
C MET A 867 -42.13 -2.36 124.21
N LYS A 868 -41.19 -2.45 123.26
CA LYS A 868 -41.21 -3.46 122.18
C LYS A 868 -39.82 -3.64 121.58
N ILE A 869 -38.97 -4.30 122.37
CA ILE A 869 -37.67 -4.84 121.94
C ILE A 869 -37.94 -6.12 121.13
N HIS A 870 -37.35 -6.19 119.93
CA HIS A 870 -37.08 -7.38 119.11
C HIS A 870 -38.26 -8.29 118.67
N LYS A 871 -38.52 -8.29 117.36
CA LYS A 871 -38.24 -9.45 116.48
C LYS A 871 -38.31 -9.08 114.99
N GLU A 872 -37.48 -9.76 114.20
CA GLU A 872 -37.57 -9.94 112.73
C GLU A 872 -37.34 -8.69 111.83
N ASP A 873 -36.55 -8.74 110.75
CA ASP A 873 -35.62 -9.79 110.32
C ASP A 873 -34.49 -9.31 109.37
N LYS A 874 -33.56 -10.21 109.08
CA LYS A 874 -32.42 -10.11 108.14
C LYS A 874 -32.89 -10.00 106.68
N GLN A 875 -32.09 -9.30 105.85
CA GLN A 875 -31.81 -9.53 104.41
C GLN A 875 -31.59 -8.19 103.64
N LYS A 876 -30.43 -7.53 103.79
CA LYS A 876 -29.99 -6.44 102.88
C LYS A 876 -28.50 -6.31 102.51
N PRO A 877 -27.48 -6.88 103.19
CA PRO A 877 -26.09 -6.55 102.87
C PRO A 877 -25.43 -7.37 101.74
N GLN A 878 -26.11 -8.39 101.17
CA GLN A 878 -25.46 -9.34 100.25
C GLN A 878 -25.59 -8.96 98.76
N ILE A 879 -26.74 -8.42 98.34
CA ILE A 879 -26.98 -8.02 96.93
C ILE A 879 -26.08 -6.84 96.51
N VAL A 880 -25.90 -5.86 97.40
CA VAL A 880 -25.08 -4.66 97.14
C VAL A 880 -23.59 -4.98 97.02
N ALA A 881 -23.11 -6.10 97.57
CA ALA A 881 -21.71 -6.52 97.44
C ALA A 881 -21.42 -7.12 96.05
N GLU A 882 -22.34 -7.96 95.53
CA GLU A 882 -22.19 -8.60 94.23
C GLU A 882 -22.37 -7.61 93.06
N GLU A 883 -23.32 -6.67 93.15
CA GLU A 883 -23.51 -5.62 92.14
C GLU A 883 -22.28 -4.71 91.99
N ASN A 884 -21.62 -4.36 93.10
CA ASN A 884 -20.41 -3.53 93.07
C ASN A 884 -19.18 -4.29 92.55
N LEU A 885 -19.11 -5.62 92.74
CA LEU A 885 -18.05 -6.46 92.16
C LEU A 885 -18.21 -6.55 90.64
N ALA A 886 -19.42 -6.87 90.15
CA ALA A 886 -19.72 -6.98 88.73
C ALA A 886 -19.51 -5.66 87.96
N GLN A 887 -19.84 -4.51 88.57
CA GLN A 887 -19.57 -3.19 87.98
C GLN A 887 -18.07 -2.83 87.94
N ALA A 888 -17.23 -3.43 88.78
CA ALA A 888 -15.79 -3.25 88.73
C ALA A 888 -15.16 -4.08 87.60
N GLU A 889 -15.57 -5.33 87.45
CA GLU A 889 -15.09 -6.24 86.41
C GLU A 889 -15.47 -5.77 84.99
N GLN A 890 -16.70 -5.27 84.79
CA GLN A 890 -17.10 -4.68 83.51
C GLN A 890 -16.28 -3.44 83.13
N LYS A 891 -15.89 -2.61 84.10
CA LYS A 891 -15.06 -1.42 83.84
C LYS A 891 -13.64 -1.79 83.46
N LEU A 892 -13.07 -2.83 84.06
CA LEU A 892 -11.75 -3.37 83.70
C LEU A 892 -11.74 -3.91 82.26
N LEU A 893 -12.76 -4.69 81.88
CA LEU A 893 -12.91 -5.22 80.51
C LEU A 893 -13.09 -4.12 79.45
N ASP A 894 -13.84 -3.06 79.76
CA ASP A 894 -14.02 -1.90 78.86
C ASP A 894 -12.73 -1.06 78.76
N THR A 895 -11.94 -0.93 79.84
CA THR A 895 -10.61 -0.29 79.76
C THR A 895 -9.61 -1.09 78.92
N ASP A 896 -9.58 -2.42 79.04
CA ASP A 896 -8.69 -3.28 78.25
C ASP A 896 -9.06 -3.26 76.76
N TRP A 897 -10.35 -3.28 76.42
CA TRP A 897 -10.80 -3.13 75.03
C TRP A 897 -10.40 -1.79 74.42
N ARG A 898 -10.50 -0.69 75.18
CA ARG A 898 -10.06 0.64 74.73
C ARG A 898 -8.54 0.71 74.55
N LEU A 899 -7.77 0.09 75.44
CA LEU A 899 -6.31 0.00 75.32
C LEU A 899 -5.90 -0.83 74.09
N GLN A 900 -6.53 -1.98 73.83
CA GLN A 900 -6.26 -2.78 72.64
C GLN A 900 -6.67 -2.05 71.35
N ALA A 901 -7.79 -1.32 71.34
CA ALA A 901 -8.20 -0.50 70.21
C ALA A 901 -7.20 0.64 69.92
N LEU A 902 -6.72 1.34 70.95
CA LEU A 902 -5.69 2.37 70.83
C LEU A 902 -4.31 1.81 70.41
N HIS A 903 -3.98 0.58 70.78
CA HIS A 903 -2.78 -0.09 70.28
C HIS A 903 -2.89 -0.48 68.80
N LYS A 904 -4.03 -1.00 68.35
CA LYS A 904 -4.27 -1.27 66.92
C LYS A 904 -4.23 0.01 66.09
N LEU A 905 -4.94 1.06 66.52
CA LEU A 905 -4.94 2.36 65.84
C LEU A 905 -3.52 2.91 65.65
N ARG A 906 -2.70 2.90 66.71
CA ARG A 906 -1.29 3.36 66.62
C ARG A 906 -0.43 2.51 65.69
N HIS A 907 -0.64 1.20 65.60
CA HIS A 907 0.06 0.36 64.63
C HIS A 907 -0.41 0.63 63.18
N ASP A 908 -1.71 0.89 62.96
CA ASP A 908 -2.26 1.24 61.66
C ASP A 908 -1.88 2.66 61.21
N ASP A 909 -1.69 3.60 62.14
CA ASP A 909 -1.10 4.92 61.89
C ASP A 909 0.38 4.78 61.51
N GLN A 910 1.19 4.07 62.30
CA GLN A 910 2.62 3.82 62.00
C GLN A 910 2.82 3.07 60.66
N ALA A 911 1.91 2.15 60.31
CA ALA A 911 1.93 1.45 59.02
C ALA A 911 1.56 2.37 57.85
N ARG A 912 0.69 3.36 58.07
CA ARG A 912 0.38 4.41 57.08
C ARG A 912 1.52 5.39 56.92
N GLU A 913 2.13 5.86 58.01
CA GLU A 913 3.30 6.75 57.98
C GLU A 913 4.46 6.13 57.20
N LYS A 914 4.82 4.88 57.47
CA LYS A 914 5.87 4.16 56.70
C LYS A 914 5.57 4.07 55.21
N ARG A 915 4.30 3.85 54.82
CA ARG A 915 3.89 3.84 53.40
C ARG A 915 3.98 5.24 52.78
N TYR A 916 3.64 6.29 53.52
CA TYR A 916 3.83 7.66 53.05
C TYR A 916 5.32 8.03 52.90
N GLU A 917 6.19 7.57 53.79
CA GLU A 917 7.64 7.73 53.65
C GLU A 917 8.21 6.97 52.45
N GLU A 918 7.76 5.73 52.21
CA GLU A 918 8.13 4.95 51.01
C GLU A 918 7.66 5.63 49.72
N ILE A 919 6.42 6.13 49.67
CA ILE A 919 5.88 6.87 48.52
C ILE A 919 6.65 8.19 48.33
N ALA A 920 6.99 8.91 49.41
CA ALA A 920 7.78 10.13 49.34
C ALA A 920 9.20 9.88 48.80
N LYS A 921 9.85 8.78 49.21
CA LYS A 921 11.14 8.35 48.65
C LYS A 921 11.03 8.01 47.17
N LEU A 922 10.04 7.22 46.77
CA LEU A 922 9.83 6.87 45.35
C LEU A 922 9.51 8.09 44.47
N LEU A 923 8.77 9.08 44.99
CA LEU A 923 8.52 10.35 44.31
C LEU A 923 9.79 11.23 44.22
N HIS A 924 10.65 11.19 45.23
CA HIS A 924 11.95 11.86 45.19
C HIS A 924 12.87 11.20 44.15
N ASP A 925 13.00 9.87 44.18
CA ASP A 925 13.83 9.11 43.24
C ASP A 925 13.36 9.27 41.78
N ASN A 926 12.04 9.33 41.54
CA ASN A 926 11.50 9.64 40.21
C ASN A 926 11.86 11.06 39.76
N ARG A 927 11.74 12.08 40.64
CA ARG A 927 12.16 13.46 40.31
C ARG A 927 13.65 13.57 40.02
N VAL A 928 14.49 12.82 40.72
CA VAL A 928 15.94 12.75 40.44
C VAL A 928 16.18 12.15 39.06
N LYS A 929 15.54 11.02 38.72
CA LYS A 929 15.65 10.39 37.40
C LYS A 929 15.10 11.26 36.26
N GLU A 930 14.00 11.98 36.50
CA GLU A 930 13.45 12.96 35.54
C GLU A 930 14.45 14.11 35.32
N ALA A 931 15.10 14.61 36.37
CA ALA A 931 16.13 15.65 36.25
C ALA A 931 17.39 15.15 35.52
N GLU A 932 17.84 13.92 35.78
CA GLU A 932 18.93 13.25 35.06
C GLU A 932 18.60 13.07 33.58
N LEU A 933 17.37 12.63 33.26
CA LEU A 933 16.92 12.43 31.89
C LEU A 933 16.80 13.76 31.14
N LEU A 934 16.27 14.82 31.77
CA LEU A 934 16.25 16.17 31.22
C LEU A 934 17.66 16.75 31.01
N LYS A 935 18.63 16.39 31.87
CA LYS A 935 20.03 16.77 31.68
C LYS A 935 20.63 16.04 30.48
N ALA A 936 20.45 14.72 30.39
CA ALA A 936 20.92 13.91 29.26
C ALA A 936 20.30 14.33 27.92
N MET A 937 19.02 14.74 27.91
CA MET A 937 18.37 15.31 26.73
C MET A 937 19.02 16.62 26.30
N ARG A 938 19.27 17.57 27.22
CA ARG A 938 19.98 18.82 26.89
C ARG A 938 21.39 18.58 26.38
N GLU A 939 22.17 17.72 27.04
CA GLU A 939 23.52 17.34 26.58
C GLU A 939 23.50 16.68 25.18
N ALA A 940 22.43 15.96 24.83
CA ALA A 940 22.25 15.38 23.50
C ALA A 940 21.77 16.39 22.44
N GLU A 941 21.02 17.42 22.83
CA GLU A 941 20.64 18.54 21.96
C GLU A 941 21.81 19.48 21.71
N GLU A 942 22.60 19.81 22.72
CA GLU A 942 23.83 20.60 22.61
C GLU A 942 24.83 19.93 21.65
N LYS A 943 25.09 18.63 21.80
CA LYS A 943 25.95 17.88 20.85
C LYS A 943 25.44 17.90 19.41
N LYS A 944 24.12 17.82 19.21
CA LYS A 944 23.52 17.96 17.86
C LYS A 944 23.70 19.37 17.30
N TRP A 945 23.57 20.40 18.13
CA TRP A 945 23.84 21.78 17.74
C TRP A 945 25.33 21.99 17.40
N GLU A 946 26.25 21.44 18.18
CA GLU A 946 27.69 21.45 17.88
C GLU A 946 28.01 20.74 16.55
N GLU A 947 27.44 19.55 16.31
CA GLU A 947 27.58 18.85 15.03
C GLU A 947 27.03 19.66 13.85
N VAL A 948 25.90 20.35 14.02
CA VAL A 948 25.31 21.21 12.99
C VAL A 948 26.19 22.43 12.73
N ILE A 949 26.76 23.04 13.76
CA ILE A 949 27.70 24.17 13.63
C ILE A 949 28.98 23.72 12.93
N GLN A 950 29.55 22.56 13.29
CA GLN A 950 30.74 22.01 12.63
C GLN A 950 30.48 21.69 11.15
N LYS A 951 29.36 21.01 10.83
CA LYS A 951 28.96 20.74 9.44
C LYS A 951 28.72 22.03 8.65
N LYS A 952 28.15 23.06 9.27
CA LYS A 952 27.96 24.37 8.63
C LYS A 952 29.30 25.05 8.35
N ALA A 953 30.25 25.02 9.30
CA ALA A 953 31.59 25.60 9.11
C ALA A 953 32.36 24.90 7.97
N GLN A 954 32.34 23.56 7.93
CA GLN A 954 32.92 22.77 6.83
C GLN A 954 32.31 23.15 5.48
N LEU A 955 30.98 23.29 5.41
CA LEU A 955 30.26 23.65 4.19
C LEU A 955 30.53 25.11 3.75
N GLU A 956 30.81 26.02 4.69
CA GLU A 956 31.28 27.40 4.39
C GLU A 956 32.74 27.43 3.89
N GLU A 957 33.61 26.51 4.34
CA GLU A 957 34.97 26.35 3.80
C GLU A 957 34.96 25.74 2.39
N GLU A 958 34.17 24.68 2.16
CA GLU A 958 33.97 24.08 0.84
C GLU A 958 33.42 25.08 -0.18
N GLN A 959 32.48 25.94 0.21
CA GLN A 959 31.95 27.01 -0.64
C GLN A 959 33.02 28.05 -1.02
N LYS A 960 33.92 28.42 -0.09
CA LYS A 960 35.04 29.33 -0.40
C LYS A 960 36.04 28.69 -1.36
N ALA A 961 36.34 27.40 -1.19
CA ALA A 961 37.20 26.66 -2.11
C ALA A 961 36.58 26.54 -3.51
N ALA A 962 35.28 26.28 -3.61
CA ALA A 962 34.54 26.24 -4.88
C ALA A 962 34.51 27.60 -5.58
N ALA A 963 34.28 28.69 -4.84
CA ALA A 963 34.30 30.05 -5.38
C ALA A 963 35.68 30.42 -5.96
N ALA A 964 36.77 30.10 -5.24
CA ALA A 964 38.13 30.33 -5.73
C ALA A 964 38.46 29.50 -6.99
N ALA A 965 37.94 28.27 -7.09
CA ALA A 965 38.07 27.44 -8.29
C ALA A 965 37.29 28.01 -9.49
N ASP A 966 36.09 28.54 -9.28
CA ASP A 966 35.30 29.20 -10.33
C ASP A 966 35.91 30.54 -10.78
N GLU A 967 36.55 31.30 -9.89
CA GLU A 967 37.32 32.50 -10.26
C GLU A 967 38.54 32.14 -11.12
N HIS A 968 39.32 31.13 -10.73
CA HIS A 968 40.41 30.59 -11.55
C HIS A 968 39.91 30.11 -12.93
N ARG A 969 38.74 29.45 -12.97
CA ARG A 969 38.13 28.99 -14.22
C ARG A 969 37.68 30.14 -15.12
N LYS A 970 37.15 31.23 -14.55
CA LYS A 970 36.82 32.45 -15.30
C LYS A 970 38.06 33.11 -15.88
N GLN A 971 39.12 33.29 -15.08
CA GLN A 971 40.38 33.85 -15.56
C GLN A 971 40.99 33.03 -16.69
N PHE A 972 40.90 31.69 -16.62
CA PHE A 972 41.33 30.80 -17.70
C PHE A 972 40.48 30.95 -18.98
N LEU A 973 39.16 31.12 -18.85
CA LEU A 973 38.26 31.34 -19.99
C LEU A 973 38.44 32.72 -20.63
N GLU A 974 38.66 33.76 -19.83
CA GLU A 974 39.00 35.11 -20.32
C GLU A 974 40.35 35.13 -21.04
N GLY A 975 41.35 34.39 -20.54
CA GLY A 975 42.62 34.18 -21.22
C GLY A 975 42.43 33.55 -22.61
N LYS A 976 41.68 32.44 -22.70
CA LYS A 976 41.36 31.79 -23.98
C LYS A 976 40.56 32.67 -24.95
N MET A 977 39.59 33.43 -24.44
CA MET A 977 38.78 34.33 -25.26
C MET A 977 39.64 35.44 -25.88
N ASN A 978 40.65 35.94 -25.15
CA ASN A 978 41.60 36.91 -25.68
C ASN A 978 42.55 36.29 -26.73
N GLU A 979 43.00 35.04 -26.54
CA GLU A 979 43.76 34.30 -27.57
C GLU A 979 42.93 34.07 -28.85
N GLU A 980 41.64 33.72 -28.73
CA GLU A 980 40.73 33.54 -29.86
C GLU A 980 40.42 34.88 -30.58
N LEU A 981 40.32 35.99 -29.85
CA LEU A 981 40.19 37.33 -30.41
C LEU A 981 41.44 37.77 -31.20
N GLU A 982 42.64 37.50 -30.70
CA GLU A 982 43.89 37.75 -31.46
C GLU A 982 43.99 36.91 -32.74
N VAL A 983 43.40 35.72 -32.77
CA VAL A 983 43.32 34.88 -33.98
C VAL A 983 42.27 35.42 -34.95
N ALA A 984 41.13 35.89 -34.45
CA ALA A 984 40.09 36.51 -35.28
C ALA A 984 40.54 37.82 -35.95
N GLU A 985 41.28 38.69 -35.25
CA GLU A 985 41.86 39.91 -35.84
C GLU A 985 42.93 39.60 -36.90
N LYS A 986 43.63 38.47 -36.80
CA LYS A 986 44.59 38.03 -37.84
C LYS A 986 43.85 37.56 -39.09
N LEU A 987 42.77 36.78 -38.95
CA LEU A 987 41.94 36.32 -40.06
C LEU A 987 41.26 37.48 -40.81
N GLN A 988 40.76 38.50 -40.09
CA GLN A 988 40.13 39.68 -40.71
C GLN A 988 41.09 40.55 -41.54
N ARG A 989 42.42 40.33 -41.47
CA ARG A 989 43.39 41.01 -42.34
C ARG A 989 43.69 40.25 -43.64
N GLU A 990 43.29 38.98 -43.75
CA GLU A 990 43.55 38.16 -44.95
C GLU A 990 42.38 38.20 -45.96
N ASP A 991 41.15 38.42 -45.52
CA ASP A 991 39.95 38.52 -46.39
C ASP A 991 39.82 39.84 -47.18
N GLY A 992 40.87 40.68 -47.20
CA GLY A 992 40.90 41.99 -47.88
C GLY A 992 40.97 41.97 -49.41
N TYR A 993 40.57 40.87 -50.07
CA TYR A 993 40.71 40.66 -51.51
C TYR A 993 39.49 39.98 -52.16
N PHE A 994 38.31 40.62 -52.17
CA PHE A 994 37.32 40.46 -53.26
C PHE A 994 36.17 41.49 -53.26
N GLU A 995 36.48 42.79 -53.22
CA GLU A 995 35.51 43.85 -53.57
C GLU A 995 35.64 44.29 -55.03
N ARG A 996 34.74 43.80 -55.90
CA ARG A 996 34.21 44.56 -57.05
C ARG A 996 32.99 43.90 -57.69
N LEU A 997 32.09 44.75 -58.18
CA LEU A 997 30.89 44.45 -59.00
C LEU A 997 29.68 43.86 -58.25
N HIS A 998 28.84 44.75 -57.67
CA HIS A 998 27.58 45.09 -58.35
C HIS A 998 26.91 46.37 -57.82
N ASP A 999 27.33 47.52 -58.33
CA ASP A 999 26.46 48.70 -58.40
C ASP A 999 25.60 48.61 -59.67
N LEU A 1000 24.28 48.79 -59.53
CA LEU A 1000 23.34 49.48 -60.43
C LEU A 1000 21.92 48.88 -60.37
N LYS A 1001 20.93 49.80 -60.36
CA LYS A 1001 19.47 49.59 -60.24
C LYS A 1001 19.05 49.18 -58.81
N THR A 1002 18.24 49.94 -58.09
CA THR A 1002 17.23 50.93 -58.51
C THR A 1002 17.22 52.16 -57.60
N GLY A 1003 16.92 53.33 -58.17
CA GLY A 1003 16.71 54.57 -57.42
C GLY A 1003 15.25 55.01 -57.43
N HIS A 1004 14.90 55.84 -56.43
CA HIS A 1004 13.69 56.68 -56.33
C HIS A 1004 12.35 55.94 -56.09
N THR A 1005 11.43 56.45 -55.25
CA THR A 1005 11.39 57.69 -54.44
C THR A 1005 10.28 57.60 -53.38
N GLU A 1006 10.51 58.17 -52.18
CA GLU A 1006 9.62 59.07 -51.39
C GLU A 1006 8.12 58.72 -51.14
N ARG A 1007 7.45 59.09 -50.02
CA ARG A 1007 7.80 59.89 -48.82
C ARG A 1007 6.69 59.72 -47.74
N GLY A 1008 7.08 59.60 -46.47
CA GLY A 1008 6.34 60.09 -45.28
C GLY A 1008 4.93 59.50 -44.98
N VAL A 1009 4.28 59.77 -43.85
CA VAL A 1009 4.63 60.50 -42.61
C VAL A 1009 3.97 59.76 -41.43
N GLU A 1010 4.76 59.40 -40.43
CA GLU A 1010 4.59 59.62 -38.97
C GLU A 1010 3.20 59.71 -38.26
N LEU A 1011 3.21 59.17 -37.02
CA LEU A 1011 2.53 59.62 -35.78
C LEU A 1011 1.10 59.17 -35.38
N GLN A 1012 1.07 58.60 -34.15
CA GLN A 1012 0.14 58.80 -33.02
C GLN A 1012 -1.31 58.24 -32.96
N GLN A 1013 -1.50 57.38 -31.93
CA GLN A 1013 -2.49 57.48 -30.83
C GLN A 1013 -4.01 57.68 -31.14
N VAL A 1014 -4.78 56.58 -31.04
CA VAL A 1014 -5.76 56.27 -29.93
C VAL A 1014 -6.22 57.48 -29.08
N PRO A 1015 -7.53 57.70 -28.72
CA PRO A 1015 -8.66 56.73 -28.54
C PRO A 1015 -10.11 57.21 -28.91
N ARG A 1016 -11.12 56.38 -28.55
CA ARG A 1016 -12.56 56.74 -28.25
C ARG A 1016 -13.45 57.18 -29.45
N SER A 1017 -14.78 57.06 -29.45
CA SER A 1017 -15.73 56.24 -28.67
C SER A 1017 -17.17 56.37 -29.19
N GLY A 1018 -17.95 55.29 -29.22
CA GLY A 1018 -19.38 55.29 -28.88
C GLY A 1018 -20.43 55.63 -29.97
N ASN A 1019 -21.65 55.14 -29.69
CA ASN A 1019 -22.96 55.36 -30.35
C ASN A 1019 -23.20 54.52 -31.62
N ILE A 1020 -24.09 53.51 -31.67
CA ILE A 1020 -25.50 53.37 -31.21
C ILE A 1020 -26.50 54.15 -32.08
N CYS A 1021 -27.15 53.43 -33.01
CA CYS A 1021 -28.59 53.41 -33.36
C CYS A 1021 -28.74 52.30 -34.43
N LEU A 1022 -29.52 51.22 -34.24
CA LEU A 1022 -30.98 51.04 -34.08
C LEU A 1022 -31.71 50.76 -35.40
N ASN A 1023 -32.36 49.59 -35.44
CA ASN A 1023 -33.38 49.08 -36.39
C ASN A 1023 -32.88 48.84 -37.84
N ASP A 1024 -33.26 47.74 -38.52
CA ASP A 1024 -34.62 47.23 -38.62
C ASP A 1024 -34.79 45.69 -38.72
N LEU A 1025 -36.04 45.24 -38.71
CA LEU A 1025 -36.49 43.84 -38.60
C LEU A 1025 -36.50 43.05 -39.93
N SER A 1026 -36.14 41.76 -39.89
CA SER A 1026 -37.05 40.65 -40.29
C SER A 1026 -36.44 39.23 -40.16
N SER A 1027 -37.05 38.41 -39.29
CA SER A 1027 -37.25 36.95 -39.41
C SER A 1027 -36.23 36.04 -40.13
N SER A 1028 -35.49 35.22 -39.35
CA SER A 1028 -35.63 33.74 -39.34
C SER A 1028 -34.67 33.10 -38.33
N GLU A 1029 -35.19 32.38 -37.33
CA GLU A 1029 -34.36 31.45 -36.53
C GLU A 1029 -34.04 30.19 -37.34
N PRO A 1030 -32.86 29.57 -37.13
CA PRO A 1030 -32.89 28.38 -36.28
C PRO A 1030 -31.73 28.26 -35.25
N SER A 1031 -31.98 27.42 -34.23
CA SER A 1031 -31.02 26.78 -33.30
C SER A 1031 -30.12 27.66 -32.40
N SER A 1032 -30.70 28.12 -31.29
CA SER A 1032 -30.07 28.93 -30.23
C SER A 1032 -29.05 28.23 -29.30
N HIS A 1033 -28.58 27.02 -29.62
CA HIS A 1033 -27.63 26.28 -28.77
C HIS A 1033 -26.15 26.48 -29.12
N GLY A 1034 -25.79 26.76 -30.38
CA GLY A 1034 -24.39 26.94 -30.78
C GLY A 1034 -23.76 28.22 -30.24
N ARG A 1035 -24.44 29.36 -30.40
CA ARG A 1035 -23.91 30.69 -30.02
C ARG A 1035 -23.60 30.80 -28.53
N ARG A 1036 -24.45 30.26 -27.64
CA ARG A 1036 -24.17 30.22 -26.20
C ARG A 1036 -22.88 29.48 -25.87
N GLN A 1037 -22.51 28.47 -26.66
CA GLN A 1037 -21.28 27.70 -26.43
C GLN A 1037 -20.04 28.46 -26.94
N GLU A 1038 -20.17 29.22 -28.03
CA GLU A 1038 -19.12 30.14 -28.51
C GLU A 1038 -18.94 31.36 -27.59
N ASP A 1039 -20.03 31.92 -27.07
CA ASP A 1039 -19.99 33.04 -26.11
C ASP A 1039 -19.37 32.61 -24.78
N LEU A 1040 -19.72 31.42 -24.27
CA LEU A 1040 -19.07 30.82 -23.10
C LEU A 1040 -17.58 30.53 -23.36
N ALA A 1041 -17.23 29.97 -24.53
CA ALA A 1041 -15.83 29.73 -24.89
C ALA A 1041 -15.02 31.03 -24.99
N ARG A 1042 -15.62 32.13 -25.47
CA ARG A 1042 -14.98 33.47 -25.47
C ARG A 1042 -14.79 34.01 -24.05
N GLN A 1043 -15.82 33.91 -23.19
CA GLN A 1043 -15.71 34.30 -21.78
C GLN A 1043 -14.66 33.47 -21.02
N GLU A 1044 -14.58 32.16 -21.25
CA GLU A 1044 -13.52 31.30 -20.72
C GLU A 1044 -12.13 31.73 -21.23
N TRP A 1045 -12.01 32.12 -22.51
CA TRP A 1045 -10.73 32.58 -23.07
C TRP A 1045 -10.28 33.93 -22.47
N GLU A 1046 -11.21 34.87 -22.29
CA GLU A 1046 -10.95 36.15 -21.63
C GLU A 1046 -10.59 35.97 -20.15
N LEU A 1047 -11.35 35.17 -19.40
CA LEU A 1047 -11.04 34.83 -18.01
C LEU A 1047 -9.68 34.11 -17.89
N MET A 1048 -9.34 33.21 -18.82
CA MET A 1048 -8.04 32.55 -18.84
C MET A 1048 -6.90 33.51 -19.20
N ALA A 1049 -7.13 34.51 -20.05
CA ALA A 1049 -6.17 35.57 -20.34
C ALA A 1049 -5.97 36.50 -19.12
N GLU A 1050 -7.05 36.83 -18.41
CA GLU A 1050 -7.01 37.65 -17.19
C GLU A 1050 -6.32 36.92 -16.03
N VAL A 1051 -6.60 35.62 -15.84
CA VAL A 1051 -5.89 34.75 -14.90
C VAL A 1051 -4.40 34.62 -15.25
N ARG A 1052 -4.02 34.53 -16.53
CA ARG A 1052 -2.60 34.57 -16.93
C ARG A 1052 -1.96 35.92 -16.59
N ARG A 1053 -2.64 37.04 -16.84
CA ARG A 1053 -2.16 38.39 -16.45
C ARG A 1053 -2.00 38.52 -14.94
N LEU A 1054 -2.96 38.05 -14.15
CA LEU A 1054 -2.89 38.02 -12.69
C LEU A 1054 -1.74 37.15 -12.19
N ARG A 1055 -1.53 35.96 -12.77
CA ARG A 1055 -0.37 35.08 -12.45
C ARG A 1055 0.96 35.73 -12.81
N GLN A 1056 1.07 36.42 -13.96
CA GLN A 1056 2.26 37.19 -14.33
C GLN A 1056 2.51 38.36 -13.36
N LYS A 1057 1.45 39.06 -12.94
CA LYS A 1057 1.54 40.16 -11.98
C LYS A 1057 1.97 39.66 -10.60
N LEU A 1058 1.40 38.56 -10.11
CA LEU A 1058 1.76 37.91 -8.84
C LEU A 1058 3.18 37.32 -8.88
N THR A 1059 3.60 36.69 -9.97
CA THR A 1059 5.00 36.20 -10.10
C THR A 1059 6.00 37.34 -10.20
N SER A 1060 5.65 38.48 -10.82
CA SER A 1060 6.50 39.68 -10.79
C SER A 1060 6.63 40.25 -9.37
N GLN A 1061 5.54 40.29 -8.60
CA GLN A 1061 5.56 40.74 -7.19
C GLN A 1061 6.30 39.75 -6.26
N ALA A 1062 6.21 38.44 -6.51
CA ALA A 1062 6.97 37.42 -5.80
C ALA A 1062 8.49 37.55 -6.07
N ARG A 1063 8.88 37.74 -7.33
CA ARG A 1063 10.29 37.98 -7.73
C ARG A 1063 10.89 39.24 -7.09
N THR A 1064 10.08 40.25 -6.77
CA THR A 1064 10.56 41.43 -6.02
C THR A 1064 10.68 41.24 -4.51
N ARG A 1065 10.21 40.12 -3.94
CA ARG A 1065 10.25 39.86 -2.49
C ARG A 1065 11.28 38.81 -2.05
N HIS A 1066 11.74 37.94 -2.96
CA HIS A 1066 12.79 36.97 -2.68
C HIS A 1066 13.80 36.89 -3.83
N PRO A 1067 15.09 37.24 -3.63
CA PRO A 1067 16.14 36.83 -4.54
C PRO A 1067 16.28 35.29 -4.49
N PRO A 1068 16.46 34.60 -5.63
CA PRO A 1068 16.43 33.15 -5.67
C PRO A 1068 17.67 32.53 -5.01
N ALA A 1069 17.44 31.64 -4.05
CA ALA A 1069 18.49 30.75 -3.54
C ALA A 1069 18.92 29.78 -4.64
N ARG A 1070 20.22 29.75 -4.98
CA ARG A 1070 20.81 28.72 -5.84
C ARG A 1070 21.26 27.55 -4.97
N LEU A 1071 20.75 26.35 -5.26
CA LEU A 1071 21.26 25.08 -4.75
C LEU A 1071 22.19 24.41 -5.78
N PRO A 1072 23.10 23.52 -5.35
CA PRO A 1072 24.37 23.30 -6.05
C PRO A 1072 24.31 22.22 -7.13
N ALA A 1073 25.20 22.35 -8.12
CA ALA A 1073 25.54 21.28 -9.05
C ALA A 1073 26.81 20.55 -8.56
N THR A 1074 26.75 19.24 -8.38
CA THR A 1074 27.91 18.40 -8.10
C THR A 1074 28.66 18.08 -9.41
N PRO A 1075 29.99 18.30 -9.48
CA PRO A 1075 30.79 17.85 -10.61
C PRO A 1075 31.11 16.35 -10.49
N TRP A 1076 31.02 15.63 -11.60
CA TRP A 1076 31.77 14.38 -11.80
C TRP A 1076 32.94 14.68 -12.76
N THR A 1077 34.16 14.53 -12.25
CA THR A 1077 35.37 14.36 -13.06
C THR A 1077 35.46 12.93 -13.60
N PRO A 1078 36.28 12.67 -14.65
CA PRO A 1078 36.34 11.37 -15.35
C PRO A 1078 36.78 10.18 -14.50
#